data_AF-A0A3A6P361-F1
#
_entry.id   AF-A0A3A6P361-F1
#
_cell.length_a   1.000
_cell.length_b   1.000
_cell.length_c   1.000
_cell.angle_alpha   90.00
_cell.angle_beta   90.00
_cell.angle_gamma   90.00
#
_symmetry.space_group_name_H-M   'P 1'
#
loop_
_entity.id
_entity.type
_entity.pdbx_description
1 polymer ?
#
loop_
_entity_poly.entity_id
_entity_poly.type
_entity_poly.pdbx_seq_one_letter_code
_entity_poly.pdbx_strand_id
1 'polypeptide(L)'
;MIEKNFDISFIAALALREKQIQQNYRPIIAVHKWFARRPGTLFRGLLLSELSDVPLRDSFYRHNQFPGAQVCDPFIGGGTPLLEANRLGCNVIGLDINPMSYWIVKQEIEHLNVDVYTKKAYSFRESLHNKIGHLYRTNCIYCGDNQAHVKYFLWVKVIKCQKCQHNIDLFPGYLVAGNARHPKNVFVCPTCGQLTESDNRKEPGRCRHCNSMLMFYGPAKRSHCNCANCGTSNKFPDPTAGPPGHRLFAIEYHCTSCKKDHIGRYFKVPDTDDISRIKEAENRWSKMRANFVPDDEIPSGDETNRLHRWGYRLYRDMFNSRQLFGLELSARLIAQISDERLRNALATNLSDLLRYQNMLCRYDTMALKSLDIFSVHGFPVGLIQCESNILGIMDPYKNSCIGSGGWANIIEKFRKAKSYCDSPFEVRYLGRRKELVRIKGEWIGDHQNGNKNSKKRIVDIRCENSATTALPPASLDAVFTDPPYFGNVQYAELMDFCYVWLRRLVGPGIKAFEMESTRNLHELTGNIDMGRGIQHFTEGLSATFQKMASALKPGAPLVFTYHHNELNAYYPVAVAILDSGLTCSATLPSPAEMGASIHINGTGSSIIDTVFVCRNKGVVPKEWIANSPEVVARLVVEDLEKLRAGNVHPTLGDTKCITYGHLIRLSIWYLRKQWKKRVDTEQKISKVAKWIQKFGGWLEVEKYLKKSKHLHLYGPLFETPDNQKESRAEYADLSF
;
A
#
# COMPACT_ATOMS: atom_id res chain seq x y z
N MET A 1 3.67 -4.60 -30.09
CA MET A 1 3.75 -5.80 -29.24
C MET A 1 4.85 -5.61 -28.20
N ILE A 2 4.54 -5.94 -26.95
CA ILE A 2 5.43 -5.74 -25.79
C ILE A 2 6.82 -6.36 -26.00
N GLU A 3 6.90 -7.55 -26.58
CA GLU A 3 8.15 -8.31 -26.78
C GLU A 3 9.21 -7.55 -27.59
N LYS A 4 8.77 -6.62 -28.44
CA LYS A 4 9.65 -5.79 -29.28
C LYS A 4 9.72 -4.35 -28.80
N ASN A 5 8.58 -3.81 -28.36
CA ASN A 5 8.42 -2.36 -28.19
C ASN A 5 8.69 -1.88 -26.75
N PHE A 6 8.81 -2.79 -25.77
CA PHE A 6 9.03 -2.40 -24.38
C PHE A 6 10.49 -2.05 -24.09
N ASP A 7 10.71 -0.81 -23.64
CA ASP A 7 12.03 -0.29 -23.26
C ASP A 7 12.24 -0.42 -21.74
N ILE A 8 12.98 -1.45 -21.33
CA ILE A 8 13.31 -1.74 -19.93
C ILE A 8 14.04 -0.56 -19.28
N SER A 9 15.06 0.01 -19.93
CA SER A 9 15.88 1.07 -19.35
C SER A 9 15.07 2.34 -19.10
N PHE A 10 14.22 2.70 -20.07
CA PHE A 10 13.33 3.86 -19.94
C PHE A 10 12.34 3.69 -18.79
N ILE A 11 11.60 2.57 -18.76
CA ILE A 11 10.60 2.34 -17.71
C ILE A 11 11.24 2.19 -16.34
N ALA A 12 12.39 1.52 -16.23
CA ALA A 12 13.10 1.35 -14.97
C ALA A 12 13.50 2.69 -14.34
N ALA A 13 13.99 3.65 -15.14
CA ALA A 13 14.36 4.98 -14.67
C ALA A 13 13.16 5.77 -14.10
N LEU A 14 11.97 5.56 -14.66
CA LEU A 14 10.74 6.22 -14.20
C LEU A 14 10.14 5.51 -12.99
N ALA A 15 9.99 4.18 -13.07
CA ALA A 15 9.38 3.35 -12.05
C ALA A 15 10.12 3.43 -10.71
N LEU A 16 11.46 3.45 -10.72
CA LEU A 16 12.28 3.58 -9.51
C LEU A 16 11.99 4.89 -8.77
N ARG A 17 11.83 5.99 -9.51
CA ARG A 17 11.56 7.32 -8.94
C ARG A 17 10.11 7.45 -8.48
N GLU A 18 9.16 6.86 -9.21
CA GLU A 18 7.76 6.82 -8.82
C GLU A 18 7.60 6.05 -7.50
N LYS A 19 8.21 4.87 -7.39
CA LYS A 19 7.98 3.97 -6.25
C LYS A 19 8.37 4.58 -4.90
N GLN A 20 9.31 5.53 -4.89
CA GLN A 20 9.70 6.26 -3.67
C GLN A 20 8.57 7.11 -3.07
N ILE A 21 7.75 7.77 -3.90
CA ILE A 21 6.67 8.67 -3.45
C ILE A 21 5.51 8.61 -4.44
N GLN A 22 4.88 7.44 -4.57
CA GLN A 22 3.93 7.17 -5.66
C GLN A 22 2.79 8.19 -5.75
N GLN A 23 2.26 8.64 -4.61
CA GLN A 23 1.18 9.63 -4.53
C GLN A 23 1.51 10.99 -5.19
N ASN A 24 2.80 11.30 -5.40
CA ASN A 24 3.23 12.51 -6.10
C ASN A 24 3.30 12.35 -7.63
N TYR A 25 3.22 11.12 -8.12
CA TYR A 25 3.23 10.77 -9.55
C TYR A 25 1.85 10.34 -10.03
N ARG A 26 1.15 9.61 -9.17
CA ARG A 26 -0.24 9.16 -9.33
C ARG A 26 -1.00 9.55 -8.07
N PRO A 27 -1.59 10.74 -7.97
CA PRO A 27 -2.41 11.11 -6.81
C PRO A 27 -3.60 10.17 -6.59
N ILE A 28 -4.13 9.58 -7.67
CA ILE A 28 -5.32 8.72 -7.65
C ILE A 28 -5.18 7.52 -6.71
N ILE A 29 -4.02 6.86 -6.70
CA ILE A 29 -3.77 5.69 -5.86
C ILE A 29 -3.63 6.04 -4.37
N ALA A 30 -3.63 7.33 -4.04
CA ALA A 30 -3.59 7.81 -2.67
C ALA A 30 -4.98 7.88 -2.04
N VAL A 31 -6.08 7.69 -2.79
CA VAL A 31 -7.46 7.74 -2.25
C VAL A 31 -7.59 6.90 -0.98
N HIS A 32 -7.13 5.66 -1.04
CA HIS A 32 -7.06 4.75 0.10
C HIS A 32 -5.79 3.91 0.05
N LYS A 33 -5.34 3.39 1.20
CA LYS A 33 -4.23 2.42 1.20
C LYS A 33 -4.68 1.07 0.65
N TRP A 34 -3.83 0.53 -0.20
CA TRP A 34 -3.78 -0.88 -0.57
C TRP A 34 -2.32 -1.32 -0.54
N PHE A 35 -2.03 -2.52 -0.06
CA PHE A 35 -0.65 -2.91 0.33
C PHE A 35 0.25 -3.25 -0.87
N ALA A 36 -0.32 -3.72 -1.98
CA ALA A 36 0.41 -3.99 -3.21
C ALA A 36 -0.03 -2.99 -4.29
N ARG A 37 0.81 -1.99 -4.56
CA ARG A 37 0.65 -1.10 -5.71
C ARG A 37 1.97 -1.00 -6.47
N ARG A 38 1.92 -1.40 -7.74
CA ARG A 38 3.00 -1.22 -8.70
C ARG A 38 2.96 0.17 -9.33
N PRO A 39 4.09 0.67 -9.83
CA PRO A 39 4.16 1.98 -10.47
C PRO A 39 3.21 2.09 -11.68
N GLY A 40 2.49 3.21 -11.77
CA GLY A 40 1.68 3.53 -12.94
C GLY A 40 2.52 3.66 -14.21
N THR A 41 3.79 4.09 -14.09
CA THR A 41 4.73 4.11 -15.23
C THR A 41 4.92 2.73 -15.87
N LEU A 42 4.93 1.66 -15.07
CA LEU A 42 5.09 0.29 -15.58
C LEU A 42 3.89 -0.11 -16.44
N PHE A 43 2.68 -0.02 -15.89
CA PHE A 43 1.48 -0.42 -16.62
C PHE A 43 1.19 0.48 -17.80
N ARG A 44 1.42 1.80 -17.70
CA ARG A 44 1.39 2.70 -18.86
C ARG A 44 2.37 2.25 -19.94
N GLY A 45 3.59 1.90 -19.56
CA GLY A 45 4.61 1.41 -20.50
C GLY A 45 4.20 0.12 -21.19
N LEU A 46 3.67 -0.84 -20.44
CA LEU A 46 3.20 -2.12 -20.97
C LEU A 46 2.01 -1.93 -21.94
N LEU A 47 1.03 -1.12 -21.56
CA LEU A 47 -0.15 -0.81 -22.39
C LEU A 47 0.25 -0.12 -23.70
N LEU A 48 1.13 0.89 -23.64
CA LEU A 48 1.60 1.59 -24.83
C LEU A 48 2.43 0.67 -25.75
N SER A 49 3.29 -0.18 -25.20
CA SER A 49 4.07 -1.13 -26.00
C SER A 49 3.21 -2.19 -26.71
N GLU A 50 2.04 -2.50 -26.15
CA GLU A 50 1.09 -3.42 -26.79
C GLU A 50 0.18 -2.72 -27.80
N LEU A 51 -0.44 -1.60 -27.42
CA LEU A 51 -1.55 -0.99 -28.16
C LEU A 51 -1.11 0.12 -29.13
N SER A 52 0.08 0.68 -28.98
CA SER A 52 0.61 1.74 -29.85
C SER A 52 1.68 1.21 -30.81
N ASP A 53 1.60 1.64 -32.07
CA ASP A 53 2.63 1.41 -33.08
C ASP A 53 3.80 2.39 -33.02
N VAL A 54 3.68 3.44 -32.19
CA VAL A 54 4.74 4.43 -31.99
C VAL A 54 5.69 3.98 -30.88
N PRO A 55 7.02 4.20 -31.03
CA PRO A 55 8.01 3.89 -30.00
C PRO A 55 7.60 4.37 -28.60
N LEU A 56 7.94 3.58 -27.58
CA LEU A 56 7.48 3.80 -26.22
C LEU A 56 7.89 5.18 -25.67
N ARG A 57 9.13 5.62 -25.92
CA ARG A 57 9.64 6.92 -25.44
C ARG A 57 8.85 8.10 -26.00
N ASP A 58 8.44 8.00 -27.26
CA ASP A 58 7.72 9.05 -27.97
C ASP A 58 6.24 9.08 -27.60
N SER A 59 5.65 7.90 -27.38
CA SER A 59 4.25 7.77 -26.98
C SER A 59 3.98 8.08 -25.50
N PHE A 60 4.97 7.91 -24.61
CA PHE A 60 4.76 7.99 -23.16
C PHE A 60 4.27 9.37 -22.68
N TYR A 61 4.82 10.46 -23.20
CA TYR A 61 4.55 11.84 -22.77
C TYR A 61 3.56 12.60 -23.67
N ARG A 62 2.87 11.90 -24.57
CA ARG A 62 1.82 12.48 -25.41
C ARG A 62 0.46 11.87 -25.11
N HIS A 63 -0.56 12.49 -25.68
CA HIS A 63 -1.92 11.97 -25.65
C HIS A 63 -2.03 10.66 -26.43
N ASN A 64 -2.70 9.65 -25.85
CA ASN A 64 -3.03 8.41 -26.52
C ASN A 64 -4.51 8.05 -26.23
N GLN A 65 -5.17 7.42 -27.20
CA GLN A 65 -6.53 6.90 -27.06
C GLN A 65 -6.69 5.59 -27.81
N PHE A 66 -7.22 4.57 -27.13
CA PHE A 66 -7.53 3.26 -27.69
C PHE A 66 -9.02 2.93 -27.49
N PRO A 67 -9.93 3.69 -28.13
CA PRO A 67 -11.37 3.51 -27.93
C PRO A 67 -11.80 2.12 -28.40
N GLY A 68 -12.60 1.44 -27.56
CA GLY A 68 -13.14 0.11 -27.86
C GLY A 68 -12.25 -1.05 -27.42
N ALA A 69 -10.96 -0.83 -27.15
CA ALA A 69 -10.09 -1.86 -26.59
C ALA A 69 -10.59 -2.29 -25.19
N GLN A 70 -10.74 -3.60 -24.99
CA GLN A 70 -11.21 -4.21 -23.75
C GLN A 70 -10.02 -4.73 -22.93
N VAL A 71 -9.73 -4.09 -21.80
CA VAL A 71 -8.64 -4.48 -20.90
C VAL A 71 -9.21 -5.03 -19.59
N CYS A 72 -8.73 -6.20 -19.16
CA CYS A 72 -9.18 -6.85 -17.93
C CYS A 72 -8.08 -6.98 -16.87
N ASP A 73 -8.45 -6.83 -15.61
CA ASP A 73 -7.65 -7.20 -14.43
C ASP A 73 -8.46 -8.14 -13.52
N PRO A 74 -8.11 -9.44 -13.46
CA PRO A 74 -8.83 -10.43 -12.65
C PRO A 74 -8.45 -10.44 -11.17
N PHE A 75 -7.57 -9.56 -10.71
CA PHE A 75 -7.16 -9.50 -9.30
C PHE A 75 -7.15 -8.10 -8.71
N ILE A 76 -7.71 -7.10 -9.44
CA ILE A 76 -7.75 -5.63 -9.20
C ILE A 76 -6.70 -5.11 -8.21
N GLY A 77 -6.83 -5.48 -6.93
CA GLY A 77 -5.96 -5.10 -5.85
C GLY A 77 -5.89 -3.58 -5.72
N GLY A 78 -4.73 -3.02 -6.09
CA GLY A 78 -4.50 -1.59 -6.08
C GLY A 78 -5.05 -0.84 -7.29
N GLY A 79 -5.57 -1.53 -8.30
CA GLY A 79 -6.21 -0.97 -9.49
C GLY A 79 -5.30 -0.35 -10.53
N THR A 80 -3.97 -0.27 -10.31
CA THR A 80 -3.03 0.40 -11.23
C THR A 80 -3.21 0.00 -12.70
N PRO A 81 -3.34 -1.30 -13.07
CA PRO A 81 -3.54 -1.70 -14.46
C PRO A 81 -4.79 -1.08 -15.08
N LEU A 82 -5.93 -1.10 -14.36
CA LEU A 82 -7.20 -0.56 -14.81
C LEU A 82 -7.19 0.96 -14.90
N LEU A 83 -6.55 1.64 -13.94
CA LEU A 83 -6.45 3.10 -13.92
C LEU A 83 -5.68 3.60 -15.15
N GLU A 84 -4.55 2.98 -15.48
CA GLU A 84 -3.76 3.36 -16.66
C GLU A 84 -4.44 2.96 -17.98
N ALA A 85 -5.11 1.79 -18.04
CA ALA A 85 -5.87 1.39 -19.22
C ALA A 85 -7.04 2.34 -19.50
N ASN A 86 -7.82 2.67 -18.47
CA ASN A 86 -8.92 3.62 -18.60
C ASN A 86 -8.40 5.01 -19.00
N ARG A 87 -7.29 5.46 -18.41
CA ARG A 87 -6.63 6.72 -18.77
C ARG A 87 -6.31 6.83 -20.26
N LEU A 88 -5.85 5.73 -20.85
CA LEU A 88 -5.52 5.59 -22.26
C LEU A 88 -6.75 5.37 -23.17
N GLY A 89 -7.96 5.50 -22.65
CA GLY A 89 -9.20 5.42 -23.43
C GLY A 89 -9.78 4.03 -23.60
N CYS A 90 -9.21 3.00 -22.97
CA CYS A 90 -9.74 1.64 -23.01
C CYS A 90 -11.03 1.51 -22.20
N ASN A 91 -11.86 0.53 -22.58
CA ASN A 91 -12.87 -0.05 -21.72
C ASN A 91 -12.19 -1.00 -20.73
N VAL A 92 -12.65 -1.00 -19.49
CA VAL A 92 -11.99 -1.74 -18.40
C VAL A 92 -12.96 -2.66 -17.67
N ILE A 93 -12.50 -3.89 -17.43
CA ILE A 93 -13.19 -4.90 -16.62
C ILE A 93 -12.27 -5.25 -15.44
N GLY A 94 -12.77 -5.10 -14.22
CA GLY A 94 -12.05 -5.45 -13.00
C GLY A 94 -12.83 -6.48 -12.19
N LEU A 95 -12.17 -7.55 -11.77
CA LEU A 95 -12.75 -8.56 -10.88
C LEU A 95 -11.87 -8.74 -9.65
N ASP A 96 -12.47 -8.67 -8.47
CA ASP A 96 -11.77 -8.98 -7.22
C ASP A 96 -12.74 -9.57 -6.20
N ILE A 97 -12.27 -10.58 -5.49
CA ILE A 97 -13.08 -11.23 -4.46
C ILE A 97 -13.13 -10.42 -3.17
N ASN A 98 -12.18 -9.51 -2.97
CA ASN A 98 -12.09 -8.67 -1.79
C ASN A 98 -12.96 -7.41 -1.97
N PRO A 99 -13.96 -7.19 -1.10
CA PRO A 99 -14.88 -6.07 -1.25
C PRO A 99 -14.23 -4.70 -1.04
N MET A 100 -13.14 -4.62 -0.27
CA MET A 100 -12.39 -3.37 -0.09
C MET A 100 -11.58 -3.02 -1.34
N SER A 101 -10.95 -4.00 -1.99
CA SER A 101 -10.26 -3.79 -3.28
C SER A 101 -11.23 -3.25 -4.34
N TYR A 102 -12.35 -3.96 -4.52
CA TYR A 102 -13.45 -3.55 -5.38
C TYR A 102 -13.91 -2.11 -5.09
N TRP A 103 -14.22 -1.81 -3.82
CA TRP A 103 -14.75 -0.51 -3.43
C TRP A 103 -13.75 0.63 -3.70
N ILE A 104 -12.50 0.44 -3.28
CA ILE A 104 -11.44 1.45 -3.43
C ILE A 104 -11.26 1.78 -4.91
N VAL A 105 -11.08 0.77 -5.76
CA VAL A 105 -10.80 1.01 -7.19
C VAL A 105 -12.04 1.55 -7.92
N LYS A 106 -13.25 1.10 -7.55
CA LYS A 106 -14.49 1.69 -8.05
C LYS A 106 -14.53 3.19 -7.75
N GLN A 107 -14.23 3.61 -6.52
CA GLN A 107 -14.27 5.02 -6.12
C GLN A 107 -13.08 5.84 -6.67
N GLU A 108 -11.95 5.19 -6.94
CA GLU A 108 -10.83 5.79 -7.66
C GLU A 108 -11.22 6.13 -9.11
N ILE A 109 -11.81 5.18 -9.85
CA ILE A 109 -12.18 5.35 -11.27
C ILE A 109 -13.45 6.19 -11.44
N GLU A 110 -14.53 5.94 -10.69
CA GLU A 110 -15.83 6.58 -10.92
C GLU A 110 -15.75 8.11 -10.98
N HIS A 111 -16.31 8.75 -12.02
CA HIS A 111 -16.24 10.20 -12.16
C HIS A 111 -16.91 10.90 -10.96
N LEU A 112 -16.25 11.95 -10.47
CA LEU A 112 -16.79 12.81 -9.42
C LEU A 112 -16.46 14.26 -9.75
N ASN A 113 -17.47 15.13 -9.78
CA ASN A 113 -17.23 16.55 -9.93
C ASN A 113 -16.48 17.10 -8.71
N VAL A 114 -15.22 17.48 -8.92
CA VAL A 114 -14.29 17.86 -7.85
C VAL A 114 -14.77 19.10 -7.09
N ASP A 115 -15.38 20.07 -7.76
CA ASP A 115 -15.84 21.31 -7.13
C ASP A 115 -17.06 21.07 -6.23
N VAL A 116 -18.01 20.26 -6.70
CA VAL A 116 -19.18 19.86 -5.90
C VAL A 116 -18.74 19.04 -4.69
N TYR A 117 -17.84 18.07 -4.89
CA TYR A 117 -17.26 17.30 -3.79
C TYR A 117 -16.55 18.19 -2.78
N THR A 118 -15.69 19.11 -3.23
CA THR A 118 -14.90 19.98 -2.36
C THR A 118 -15.81 20.83 -1.49
N LYS A 119 -16.83 21.47 -2.07
CA LYS A 119 -17.83 22.25 -1.33
C LYS A 119 -18.56 21.40 -0.28
N LYS A 120 -19.01 20.20 -0.67
CA LYS A 120 -19.72 19.30 0.25
C LYS A 120 -18.83 18.79 1.37
N ALA A 121 -17.60 18.40 1.07
CA ALA A 121 -16.62 17.90 2.04
C ALA A 121 -16.22 18.97 3.06
N TYR A 122 -16.03 20.22 2.62
CA TYR A 122 -15.76 21.34 3.53
C TYR A 122 -16.97 21.66 4.41
N SER A 123 -18.18 21.74 3.84
CA SER A 123 -19.42 21.92 4.62
C SER A 123 -19.63 20.82 5.67
N PHE A 124 -19.36 19.56 5.30
CA PHE A 124 -19.35 18.42 6.20
C PHE A 124 -18.36 18.62 7.36
N ARG A 125 -17.11 18.98 7.04
CA ARG A 125 -16.06 19.17 8.05
C ARG A 125 -16.38 20.32 9.01
N GLU A 126 -16.92 21.43 8.51
CA GLU A 126 -17.36 22.55 9.34
C GLU A 126 -18.53 22.15 10.25
N SER A 127 -19.49 21.36 9.75
CA SER A 127 -20.58 20.81 10.56
C SER A 127 -20.07 19.92 11.69
N LEU A 128 -19.04 19.11 11.42
CA LEU A 128 -18.37 18.31 12.44
C LEU A 128 -17.57 19.19 13.42
N HIS A 129 -16.85 20.19 12.91
CA HIS A 129 -16.12 21.17 13.73
C HIS A 129 -17.04 21.85 14.75
N ASN A 130 -18.23 22.27 14.35
CA ASN A 130 -19.21 22.89 15.26
C ASN A 130 -19.68 21.96 16.39
N LYS A 131 -19.60 20.64 16.19
CA LYS A 131 -20.06 19.64 17.19
C LYS A 131 -18.96 19.22 18.16
N ILE A 132 -17.72 19.10 17.68
CA ILE A 132 -16.60 18.49 18.45
C ILE A 132 -15.31 19.31 18.44
N GLY A 133 -15.24 20.43 17.73
CA GLY A 133 -14.00 21.19 17.52
C GLY A 133 -13.34 21.66 18.81
N HIS A 134 -14.13 22.02 19.82
CA HIS A 134 -13.64 22.42 21.14
C HIS A 134 -12.95 21.28 21.91
N LEU A 135 -13.29 20.01 21.61
CA LEU A 135 -12.66 18.82 22.22
C LEU A 135 -11.21 18.59 21.73
N TYR A 136 -10.79 19.32 20.70
CA TYR A 136 -9.46 19.26 20.09
C TYR A 136 -8.70 20.59 20.22
N ARG A 137 -9.08 21.41 21.21
CA ARG A 137 -8.38 22.63 21.62
C ARG A 137 -7.62 22.41 22.93
N THR A 138 -6.59 23.23 23.15
CA THR A 138 -5.81 23.24 24.39
C THR A 138 -5.33 24.66 24.70
N ASN A 139 -4.86 24.86 25.93
CA ASN A 139 -4.23 26.10 26.38
C ASN A 139 -2.76 26.16 25.94
N CYS A 140 -2.38 27.24 25.26
CA CYS A 140 -1.00 27.50 24.87
C CYS A 140 -0.17 27.96 26.07
N ILE A 141 0.86 27.21 26.45
CA ILE A 141 1.71 27.53 27.61
C ILE A 141 2.57 28.79 27.44
N TYR A 142 2.64 29.33 26.22
CA TYR A 142 3.45 30.52 25.90
C TYR A 142 2.66 31.83 25.94
N CYS A 143 1.36 31.81 25.60
CA CYS A 143 0.55 33.04 25.48
C CYS A 143 -0.80 32.95 26.21
N GLY A 144 -1.14 31.80 26.80
CA GLY A 144 -2.41 31.60 27.47
C GLY A 144 -3.61 31.40 26.56
N ASP A 145 -3.45 31.48 25.23
CA ASP A 145 -4.55 31.25 24.27
C ASP A 145 -5.17 29.86 24.47
N ASN A 146 -6.46 29.85 24.83
CA ASN A 146 -7.24 28.63 25.08
C ASN A 146 -7.82 27.99 23.82
N GLN A 147 -7.56 28.57 22.64
CA GLN A 147 -7.99 28.09 21.33
C GLN A 147 -6.85 27.47 20.52
N ALA A 148 -5.70 27.17 21.12
CA ALA A 148 -4.62 26.48 20.39
C ALA A 148 -5.09 25.09 19.91
N HIS A 149 -4.73 24.71 18.69
CA HIS A 149 -5.15 23.44 18.12
C HIS A 149 -4.27 22.30 18.65
N VAL A 150 -4.87 21.27 19.24
CA VAL A 150 -4.12 20.03 19.49
C VAL A 150 -3.83 19.37 18.16
N LYS A 151 -2.56 19.03 17.93
CA LYS A 151 -2.10 18.30 16.73
C LYS A 151 -2.16 16.81 17.00
N TYR A 152 -1.54 16.35 18.09
CA TYR A 152 -1.54 14.96 18.53
C TYR A 152 -1.67 14.83 20.04
N PHE A 153 -2.41 13.81 20.47
CA PHE A 153 -2.46 13.33 21.85
C PHE A 153 -1.58 12.09 21.97
N LEU A 154 -0.66 12.07 22.94
CA LEU A 154 0.29 10.98 23.14
C LEU A 154 -0.09 10.19 24.40
N TRP A 155 -0.44 8.93 24.18
CA TRP A 155 -0.94 8.02 25.21
C TRP A 155 0.09 6.93 25.52
N VAL A 156 0.11 6.46 26.75
CA VAL A 156 0.86 5.27 27.18
C VAL A 156 -0.11 4.18 27.62
N LYS A 157 0.15 2.92 27.27
CA LYS A 157 -0.63 1.79 27.77
C LYS A 157 -0.46 1.63 29.27
N VAL A 158 -1.55 1.26 29.93
CA VAL A 158 -1.61 1.04 31.37
C VAL A 158 -2.09 -0.38 31.65
N ILE A 159 -1.38 -1.07 32.54
CA ILE A 159 -1.81 -2.36 33.11
C ILE A 159 -1.99 -2.23 34.63
N LYS A 160 -2.66 -3.23 35.23
CA LYS A 160 -2.77 -3.35 36.68
C LYS A 160 -1.66 -4.25 37.23
N CYS A 161 -1.06 -3.84 38.35
CA CYS A 161 -0.10 -4.68 39.05
C CYS A 161 -0.79 -5.94 39.59
N GLN A 162 -0.27 -7.12 39.28
CA GLN A 162 -0.82 -8.42 39.72
C GLN A 162 -0.84 -8.58 41.24
N LYS A 163 0.10 -7.93 41.96
CA LYS A 163 0.15 -7.92 43.43
C LYS A 163 -0.67 -6.80 44.08
N CYS A 164 -0.36 -5.52 43.78
CA CYS A 164 -0.95 -4.38 44.50
C CYS A 164 -2.07 -3.64 43.75
N GLN A 165 -2.45 -4.07 42.55
CA GLN A 165 -3.50 -3.46 41.72
C GLN A 165 -3.29 -1.99 41.32
N HIS A 166 -2.11 -1.42 41.63
CA HIS A 166 -1.73 -0.10 41.16
C HIS A 166 -1.56 -0.06 39.64
N ASN A 167 -1.85 1.09 39.03
CA ASN A 167 -1.66 1.29 37.59
C ASN A 167 -0.16 1.36 37.26
N ILE A 168 0.25 0.70 36.19
CA ILE A 168 1.62 0.71 35.69
C ILE A 168 1.61 1.25 34.26
N ASP A 169 2.29 2.38 34.06
CA ASP A 169 2.51 2.94 32.72
C ASP A 169 3.63 2.16 32.01
N LEU A 170 3.31 1.62 30.84
CA LEU A 170 4.24 0.81 30.06
C LEU A 170 5.18 1.66 29.18
N PHE A 171 5.88 2.65 29.75
CA PHE A 171 6.85 3.43 28.99
C PHE A 171 8.00 2.52 28.49
N PRO A 172 8.23 2.39 27.16
CA PRO A 172 9.42 1.72 26.62
C PRO A 172 10.68 2.60 26.75
N GLY A 173 10.46 3.91 26.84
CA GLY A 173 11.44 4.97 26.88
C GLY A 173 10.72 6.28 27.16
N TYR A 174 11.47 7.29 27.55
CA TYR A 174 10.91 8.59 27.95
C TYR A 174 11.19 9.72 26.96
N LEU A 175 11.85 9.43 25.84
CA LEU A 175 12.00 10.37 24.74
C LEU A 175 10.66 10.55 24.00
N VAL A 176 10.14 11.77 24.04
CA VAL A 176 8.92 12.17 23.31
C VAL A 176 9.27 12.64 21.90
N ALA A 177 10.28 13.51 21.77
CA ALA A 177 10.70 14.09 20.49
C ALA A 177 12.22 14.19 20.41
N GLY A 178 12.81 13.77 19.29
CA GLY A 178 14.21 13.99 18.98
C GLY A 178 14.48 15.37 18.40
N ASN A 179 15.72 15.84 18.52
CA ASN A 179 16.18 17.14 18.05
C ASN A 179 16.36 17.27 16.52
N ALA A 180 15.66 16.45 15.73
CA ALA A 180 15.74 16.46 14.26
C ALA A 180 14.78 17.48 13.61
N ARG A 181 13.58 17.64 14.18
CA ARG A 181 12.54 18.58 13.70
C ARG A 181 12.03 19.54 14.77
N HIS A 182 12.77 19.61 15.87
CA HIS A 182 12.59 20.48 17.00
C HIS A 182 13.99 20.76 17.57
N PRO A 183 14.28 21.96 18.11
CA PRO A 183 15.63 22.36 18.52
C PRO A 183 16.29 21.43 19.54
N LYS A 184 15.53 20.89 20.49
CA LYS A 184 16.04 20.05 21.58
C LYS A 184 15.38 18.68 21.62
N ASN A 185 15.89 17.77 22.44
CA ASN A 185 15.21 16.52 22.74
C ASN A 185 14.18 16.76 23.84
N VAL A 186 12.96 16.26 23.68
CA VAL A 186 11.89 16.41 24.69
C VAL A 186 11.75 15.10 25.44
N PHE A 187 11.87 15.14 26.76
CA PHE A 187 11.71 13.99 27.66
C PHE A 187 10.50 14.19 28.57
N VAL A 188 9.81 13.09 28.87
CA VAL A 188 8.85 13.03 29.98
C VAL A 188 9.57 12.53 31.24
N CYS A 189 9.41 13.24 32.35
CA CYS A 189 10.07 12.86 33.59
C CYS A 189 9.42 11.60 34.20
N PRO A 190 10.20 10.56 34.56
CA PRO A 190 9.67 9.34 35.18
C PRO A 190 9.06 9.56 36.58
N THR A 191 9.45 10.65 37.25
CA THR A 191 9.06 10.94 38.64
C THR A 191 7.82 11.84 38.71
N CYS A 192 7.86 13.00 38.06
CA CYS A 192 6.78 14.00 38.13
C CYS A 192 5.90 14.05 36.88
N GLY A 193 6.24 13.30 35.82
CA GLY A 193 5.51 13.30 34.55
C GLY A 193 5.66 14.57 33.71
N GLN A 194 6.40 15.59 34.18
CA GLN A 194 6.58 16.84 33.44
C GLN A 194 7.50 16.71 32.23
N LEU A 195 7.32 17.59 31.23
CA LEU A 195 8.17 17.65 30.05
C LEU A 195 9.39 18.57 30.27
N THR A 196 10.56 18.06 29.93
CA THR A 196 11.85 18.77 29.98
C THR A 196 12.57 18.64 28.63
N GLU A 197 13.13 19.75 28.15
CA GLU A 197 13.98 19.77 26.97
C GLU A 197 15.45 19.59 27.36
N SER A 198 16.21 18.84 26.55
CA SER A 198 17.63 18.56 26.77
C SER A 198 18.41 18.52 25.45
N ASP A 199 19.64 19.02 25.47
CA ASP A 199 20.52 19.07 24.30
C ASP A 199 21.11 17.69 23.96
N ASN A 200 21.40 16.87 24.98
CA ASN A 200 21.98 15.54 24.80
C ASN A 200 20.91 14.44 24.94
N ARG A 201 20.76 13.62 23.89
CA ARG A 201 19.79 12.51 23.87
C ARG A 201 20.19 11.33 24.75
N LYS A 202 21.49 11.03 24.87
CA LYS A 202 22.00 9.88 25.63
C LYS A 202 22.14 10.19 27.12
N GLU A 203 22.52 11.42 27.43
CA GLU A 203 22.70 11.93 28.79
C GLU A 203 21.78 13.14 29.00
N PRO A 204 20.47 12.91 29.21
CA PRO A 204 19.48 13.99 29.20
C PRO A 204 19.58 14.96 30.39
N GLY A 205 20.39 14.65 31.40
CA GLY A 205 20.56 15.48 32.59
C GLY A 205 19.39 15.35 33.57
N ARG A 206 19.03 16.46 34.24
CA ARG A 206 18.00 16.48 35.29
C ARG A 206 16.71 17.14 34.81
N CYS A 207 15.59 16.72 35.37
CA CYS A 207 14.29 17.31 35.15
C CYS A 207 14.27 18.74 35.68
N ARG A 208 13.84 19.71 34.87
CA ARG A 208 13.77 21.13 35.27
C ARG A 208 12.72 21.44 36.34
N HIS A 209 11.81 20.49 36.61
CA HIS A 209 10.67 20.70 37.51
C HIS A 209 10.85 20.06 38.89
N CYS A 210 11.41 18.84 38.95
CA CYS A 210 11.59 18.10 40.21
C CYS A 210 13.03 17.67 40.46
N ASN A 211 13.98 18.10 39.61
CA ASN A 211 15.41 17.83 39.71
C ASN A 211 15.84 16.34 39.69
N SER A 212 14.92 15.42 39.40
CA SER A 212 15.21 14.00 39.27
C SER A 212 15.97 13.70 37.98
N MET A 213 16.77 12.63 37.97
CA MET A 213 17.55 12.24 36.81
C MET A 213 16.60 11.81 35.67
N LEU A 214 16.77 12.40 34.48
CA LEU A 214 16.05 11.97 33.29
C LEU A 214 16.66 10.67 32.76
N MET A 215 15.82 9.82 32.20
CA MET A 215 16.24 8.52 31.66
C MET A 215 15.82 8.41 30.19
N PHE A 216 16.62 7.71 29.39
CA PHE A 216 16.24 7.38 28.02
C PHE A 216 15.33 6.16 27.97
N TYR A 217 15.71 5.09 28.69
CA TYR A 217 14.98 3.83 28.74
C TYR A 217 13.86 3.85 29.78
N GLY A 218 12.76 3.17 29.46
CA GLY A 218 11.62 3.03 30.35
C GLY A 218 11.59 1.68 31.06
N PRO A 219 10.67 1.49 32.02
CA PRO A 219 10.55 0.29 32.82
C PRO A 219 9.99 -0.91 32.03
N ALA A 220 9.28 -0.68 30.93
CA ALA A 220 8.67 -1.73 30.12
C ALA A 220 9.64 -2.24 29.05
N LYS A 221 10.10 -3.49 29.19
CA LYS A 221 11.02 -4.15 28.26
C LYS A 221 10.80 -5.65 28.22
N ARG A 222 10.99 -6.26 27.04
CA ARG A 222 10.90 -7.73 26.86
C ARG A 222 9.65 -8.34 27.53
N SER A 223 8.48 -7.75 27.29
CA SER A 223 7.20 -8.23 27.84
C SER A 223 7.08 -8.20 29.37
N HIS A 224 7.90 -7.41 30.06
CA HIS A 224 7.89 -7.26 31.52
C HIS A 224 8.00 -5.79 31.94
N CYS A 225 7.35 -5.44 33.05
CA CYS A 225 7.45 -4.12 33.68
C CYS A 225 7.34 -4.24 35.20
N ASN A 226 8.30 -3.66 35.92
CA ASN A 226 8.26 -3.62 37.38
C ASN A 226 7.26 -2.56 37.86
N CYS A 227 6.48 -2.89 38.89
CA CYS A 227 5.58 -1.94 39.54
C CYS A 227 6.40 -0.93 40.35
N ALA A 228 6.24 0.36 40.08
CA ALA A 228 6.88 1.42 40.83
C ALA A 228 6.45 1.47 42.32
N ASN A 229 5.27 0.94 42.65
CA ASN A 229 4.73 0.96 44.01
C ASN A 229 5.23 -0.20 44.89
N CYS A 230 5.26 -1.44 44.38
CA CYS A 230 5.59 -2.63 45.18
C CYS A 230 6.76 -3.47 44.64
N GLY A 231 7.41 -3.04 43.57
CA GLY A 231 8.56 -3.72 42.96
C GLY A 231 8.25 -5.00 42.17
N THR A 232 7.02 -5.53 42.26
CA THR A 232 6.62 -6.76 41.55
C THR A 232 6.82 -6.63 40.04
N SER A 233 7.44 -7.65 39.43
CA SER A 233 7.54 -7.77 37.98
C SER A 233 6.20 -8.24 37.40
N ASN A 234 5.66 -7.50 36.43
CA ASN A 234 4.39 -7.79 35.77
C ASN A 234 4.64 -8.13 34.31
N LYS A 235 3.96 -9.16 33.82
CA LYS A 235 4.06 -9.61 32.43
C LYS A 235 3.02 -8.89 31.55
N PHE A 236 3.39 -8.56 30.32
CA PHE A 236 2.48 -8.08 29.29
C PHE A 236 2.91 -8.62 27.90
N PRO A 237 1.99 -8.78 26.94
CA PRO A 237 0.56 -8.56 27.08
C PRO A 237 -0.15 -9.71 27.83
N ASP A 238 -1.37 -9.44 28.31
CA ASP A 238 -2.24 -10.40 28.98
C ASP A 238 -3.58 -10.45 28.22
N PRO A 239 -3.89 -11.55 27.50
CA PRO A 239 -5.12 -11.66 26.71
C PRO A 239 -6.39 -11.80 27.56
N THR A 240 -6.27 -12.08 28.86
CA THR A 240 -7.39 -12.26 29.80
C THR A 240 -7.79 -10.95 30.49
N ALA A 241 -6.92 -9.95 30.48
CA ALA A 241 -7.15 -8.63 31.09
C ALA A 241 -8.07 -7.71 30.27
N GLY A 242 -8.48 -8.14 29.07
CA GLY A 242 -9.19 -7.30 28.11
C GLY A 242 -8.26 -6.28 27.43
N PRO A 243 -8.82 -5.36 26.63
CA PRO A 243 -8.02 -4.35 25.93
C PRO A 243 -7.31 -3.43 26.93
N PRO A 244 -6.04 -3.03 26.66
CA PRO A 244 -5.24 -2.27 27.60
C PRO A 244 -5.85 -0.87 27.85
N GLY A 245 -5.75 -0.42 29.10
CA GLY A 245 -6.04 0.97 29.46
C GLY A 245 -5.01 1.93 28.85
N HIS A 246 -5.34 3.22 28.80
CA HIS A 246 -4.45 4.25 28.25
C HIS A 246 -4.46 5.50 29.14
N ARG A 247 -3.30 6.13 29.30
CA ARG A 247 -3.15 7.42 30.00
C ARG A 247 -2.53 8.45 29.08
N LEU A 248 -3.15 9.62 28.99
CA LEU A 248 -2.59 10.76 28.27
C LEU A 248 -1.41 11.31 29.07
N PHE A 249 -0.24 11.41 28.45
CA PHE A 249 0.96 11.92 29.12
C PHE A 249 1.55 13.16 28.45
N ALA A 250 1.28 13.37 27.15
CA ALA A 250 1.75 14.55 26.44
C ALA A 250 0.79 14.97 25.31
N ILE A 251 0.83 16.25 24.97
CA ILE A 251 0.10 16.86 23.86
C ILE A 251 1.12 17.58 22.98
N GLU A 252 1.14 17.26 21.68
CA GLU A 252 1.73 18.14 20.67
C GLU A 252 0.63 19.06 20.12
N TYR A 253 0.86 20.37 20.10
CA TYR A 253 -0.15 21.33 19.65
C TYR A 253 0.42 22.39 18.71
N HIS A 254 -0.47 23.24 18.18
CA HIS A 254 -0.15 24.35 17.30
C HIS A 254 -0.89 25.61 17.77
N CYS A 255 -0.13 26.66 18.05
CA CYS A 255 -0.66 27.99 18.35
C CYS A 255 -0.30 28.94 17.20
N THR A 256 -1.32 29.46 16.50
CA THR A 256 -1.14 30.37 15.37
C THR A 256 -0.48 31.68 15.80
N SER A 257 -0.90 32.21 16.96
CA SER A 257 -0.40 33.47 17.52
C SER A 257 1.09 33.41 17.84
N CYS A 258 1.55 32.31 18.46
CA CYS A 258 2.97 32.13 18.80
C CYS A 258 3.84 31.62 17.64
N LYS A 259 3.26 31.19 16.51
CA LYS A 259 4.03 30.44 15.50
C LYS A 259 5.14 31.26 14.84
N LYS A 260 4.92 32.57 14.71
CA LYS A 260 5.86 33.50 14.07
C LYS A 260 7.20 33.52 14.80
N ASP A 261 7.17 33.55 16.13
CA ASP A 261 8.37 33.70 16.97
C ASP A 261 8.86 32.37 17.56
N HIS A 262 8.06 31.30 17.49
CA HIS A 262 8.41 29.99 18.05
C HIS A 262 9.17 29.08 17.09
N ILE A 263 10.30 28.56 17.55
CA ILE A 263 11.13 27.60 16.82
C ILE A 263 10.76 26.16 17.24
N GLY A 264 10.48 25.31 16.24
CA GLY A 264 10.12 23.91 16.45
C GLY A 264 8.63 23.65 16.72
N ARG A 265 8.35 22.58 17.48
CA ARG A 265 7.01 22.12 17.87
C ARG A 265 6.64 22.58 19.27
N TYR A 266 5.35 22.52 19.60
CA TYR A 266 4.86 22.83 20.94
C TYR A 266 4.46 21.54 21.64
N PHE A 267 4.97 21.35 22.86
CA PHE A 267 4.63 20.22 23.70
C PHE A 267 4.19 20.70 25.09
N LYS A 268 3.21 20.02 25.67
CA LYS A 268 2.80 20.20 27.06
C LYS A 268 2.36 18.87 27.67
N VAL A 269 2.36 18.79 29.00
CA VAL A 269 1.55 17.79 29.71
C VAL A 269 0.08 18.22 29.67
N PRO A 270 -0.89 17.29 29.65
CA PRO A 270 -2.30 17.65 29.74
C PRO A 270 -2.63 18.36 31.06
N ASP A 271 -3.40 19.44 30.98
CA ASP A 271 -3.92 20.18 32.15
C ASP A 271 -5.36 19.77 32.51
N THR A 272 -5.94 20.44 33.50
CA THR A 272 -7.31 20.17 33.97
C THR A 272 -8.36 20.35 32.87
N ASP A 273 -8.17 21.32 31.97
CA ASP A 273 -9.12 21.59 30.89
C ASP A 273 -9.01 20.52 29.79
N ASP A 274 -7.79 20.10 29.47
CA ASP A 274 -7.55 18.99 28.54
C ASP A 274 -8.22 17.70 29.03
N ILE A 275 -8.09 17.39 30.33
CA ILE A 275 -8.73 16.22 30.95
C ILE A 275 -10.27 16.38 30.98
N SER A 276 -10.77 17.58 31.26
CA SER A 276 -12.21 17.88 31.26
C SER A 276 -12.83 17.65 29.88
N ARG A 277 -12.18 18.10 28.80
CA ARG A 277 -12.63 17.86 27.42
C ARG A 277 -12.68 16.37 27.06
N ILE A 278 -11.72 15.58 27.54
CA ILE A 278 -11.73 14.11 27.32
C ILE A 278 -12.93 13.48 28.04
N LYS A 279 -13.15 13.84 29.31
CA LYS A 279 -14.31 13.38 30.08
C LYS A 279 -15.64 13.82 29.47
N GLU A 280 -15.71 15.01 28.89
CA GLU A 280 -16.89 15.48 28.16
C GLU A 280 -17.18 14.54 26.97
N ALA A 281 -16.16 14.22 26.17
CA ALA A 281 -16.29 13.31 25.03
C ALA A 281 -16.76 11.91 25.48
N GLU A 282 -16.18 11.38 26.57
CA GLU A 282 -16.58 10.10 27.18
C GLU A 282 -18.05 10.11 27.63
N ASN A 283 -18.49 11.17 28.31
CA ASN A 283 -19.87 11.31 28.78
C ASN A 283 -20.87 11.48 27.63
N ARG A 284 -20.49 12.16 26.55
CA ARG A 284 -21.35 12.29 25.36
C ARG A 284 -21.42 10.97 24.59
N TRP A 285 -20.32 10.23 24.52
CA TRP A 285 -20.28 8.90 23.93
C TRP A 285 -21.13 7.89 24.70
N SER A 286 -21.04 7.85 26.03
CA SER A 286 -21.80 6.89 26.85
C SER A 286 -23.32 7.08 26.76
N LYS A 287 -23.78 8.29 26.43
CA LYS A 287 -25.20 8.63 26.21
C LYS A 287 -25.64 8.41 24.76
N MET A 288 -24.70 8.17 23.84
CA MET A 288 -24.99 7.98 22.42
C MET A 288 -25.22 6.50 22.13
N ARG A 289 -26.38 6.17 21.55
CA ARG A 289 -26.59 4.86 20.93
C ARG A 289 -25.79 4.78 19.64
N ALA A 290 -24.82 3.88 19.57
CA ALA A 290 -24.02 3.64 18.37
C ALA A 290 -24.87 3.06 17.23
N ASN A 291 -24.72 3.62 16.03
CA ASN A 291 -25.34 3.08 14.80
C ASN A 291 -24.29 2.52 13.83
N PHE A 292 -23.12 3.17 13.75
CA PHE A 292 -22.10 2.84 12.76
C PHE A 292 -20.82 2.27 13.37
N VAL A 293 -20.56 2.51 14.66
CA VAL A 293 -19.45 1.85 15.36
C VAL A 293 -19.65 0.33 15.34
N PRO A 294 -18.66 -0.44 14.88
CA PRO A 294 -18.76 -1.90 14.80
C PRO A 294 -18.57 -2.55 16.17
N ASP A 295 -19.53 -3.38 16.55
CA ASP A 295 -19.41 -4.36 17.64
C ASP A 295 -19.07 -5.77 17.13
N ASP A 296 -18.67 -5.87 15.86
CA ASP A 296 -18.14 -7.07 15.21
C ASP A 296 -16.91 -7.62 15.96
N GLU A 297 -16.86 -8.94 16.10
CA GLU A 297 -15.69 -9.66 16.62
C GLU A 297 -14.53 -9.61 15.62
N ILE A 298 -13.31 -9.53 16.15
CA ILE A 298 -12.09 -9.67 15.36
C ILE A 298 -11.87 -11.17 15.16
N PRO A 299 -11.89 -11.70 13.92
CA PRO A 299 -11.64 -13.12 13.70
C PRO A 299 -10.17 -13.48 13.94
N SER A 300 -9.87 -14.71 14.36
CA SER A 300 -8.50 -15.22 14.49
C SER A 300 -7.79 -15.29 13.14
N GLY A 301 -6.48 -15.11 13.09
CA GLY A 301 -5.69 -15.05 11.85
C GLY A 301 -4.24 -14.66 12.11
N ASP A 302 -3.37 -14.76 11.10
CA ASP A 302 -1.92 -14.57 11.24
C ASP A 302 -1.57 -13.16 11.77
N GLU A 303 -2.29 -12.12 11.34
CA GLU A 303 -2.10 -10.73 11.78
C GLU A 303 -3.04 -10.37 12.94
N THR A 304 -4.30 -10.80 12.93
CA THR A 304 -5.26 -10.46 14.00
C THR A 304 -4.98 -11.16 15.32
N ASN A 305 -4.31 -12.32 15.33
CA ASN A 305 -3.84 -12.97 16.57
C ASN A 305 -2.89 -12.07 17.38
N ARG A 306 -2.21 -11.11 16.73
CA ARG A 306 -1.42 -10.09 17.43
C ARG A 306 -2.30 -9.17 18.29
N LEU A 307 -3.50 -8.85 17.84
CA LEU A 307 -4.50 -8.07 18.58
C LEU A 307 -5.04 -8.88 19.77
N HIS A 308 -5.40 -10.14 19.54
CA HIS A 308 -5.92 -11.02 20.58
C HIS A 308 -4.94 -11.25 21.74
N ARG A 309 -3.63 -11.32 21.47
CA ARG A 309 -2.61 -11.40 22.53
C ARG A 309 -2.67 -10.21 23.50
N TRP A 310 -3.17 -9.07 23.04
CA TRP A 310 -3.37 -7.84 23.83
C TRP A 310 -4.80 -7.68 24.36
N GLY A 311 -5.65 -8.70 24.24
CA GLY A 311 -7.01 -8.68 24.78
C GLY A 311 -8.03 -7.92 23.92
N TYR A 312 -7.66 -7.45 22.73
CA TYR A 312 -8.63 -6.90 21.77
C TYR A 312 -9.50 -8.03 21.21
N ARG A 313 -10.82 -7.87 21.29
CA ARG A 313 -11.79 -8.88 20.83
C ARG A 313 -12.77 -8.30 19.81
N LEU A 314 -13.15 -7.04 19.96
CA LEU A 314 -14.05 -6.33 19.05
C LEU A 314 -13.30 -5.23 18.31
N TYR A 315 -13.70 -4.91 17.09
CA TYR A 315 -13.06 -3.82 16.34
C TYR A 315 -13.16 -2.47 17.06
N ARG A 316 -14.26 -2.18 17.77
CA ARG A 316 -14.40 -0.97 18.60
C ARG A 316 -13.38 -0.86 19.74
N ASP A 317 -12.81 -1.97 20.22
CA ASP A 317 -11.84 -1.97 21.32
C ASP A 317 -10.55 -1.23 20.94
N MET A 318 -10.29 -1.07 19.64
CA MET A 318 -9.11 -0.41 19.08
C MET A 318 -9.20 1.12 19.11
N PHE A 319 -10.24 1.70 19.70
CA PHE A 319 -10.53 3.14 19.69
C PHE A 319 -10.78 3.65 21.12
N ASN A 320 -10.46 4.91 21.39
CA ASN A 320 -10.91 5.57 22.62
C ASN A 320 -12.30 6.23 22.42
N SER A 321 -12.97 6.57 23.52
CA SER A 321 -14.34 7.13 23.49
C SER A 321 -14.45 8.42 22.66
N ARG A 322 -13.42 9.28 22.67
CA ARG A 322 -13.41 10.51 21.86
C ARG A 322 -13.34 10.22 20.37
N GLN A 323 -12.50 9.25 19.97
CA GLN A 323 -12.43 8.78 18.58
C GLN A 323 -13.75 8.15 18.15
N LEU A 324 -14.33 7.26 18.95
CA LEU A 324 -15.62 6.63 18.66
C LEU A 324 -16.73 7.67 18.46
N PHE A 325 -16.82 8.66 19.35
CA PHE A 325 -17.79 9.75 19.23
C PHE A 325 -17.63 10.56 17.95
N GLY A 326 -16.39 10.96 17.61
CA GLY A 326 -16.12 11.73 16.40
C GLY A 326 -16.39 10.96 15.11
N LEU A 327 -16.02 9.66 15.08
CA LEU A 327 -16.24 8.78 13.93
C LEU A 327 -17.72 8.44 13.73
N GLU A 328 -18.47 8.17 14.81
CA GLU A 328 -19.92 7.96 14.76
C GLU A 328 -20.66 9.20 14.24
N LEU A 329 -20.30 10.40 14.72
CA LEU A 329 -20.87 11.64 14.20
C LEU A 329 -20.52 11.87 12.73
N SER A 330 -19.30 11.53 12.32
CA SER A 330 -18.88 11.59 10.93
C SER A 330 -19.76 10.69 10.05
N ALA A 331 -19.94 9.43 10.45
CA ALA A 331 -20.77 8.46 9.73
C ALA A 331 -22.23 8.92 9.62
N ARG A 332 -22.82 9.45 10.70
CA ARG A 332 -24.19 10.02 10.68
C ARG A 332 -24.35 11.16 9.68
N LEU A 333 -23.40 12.09 9.64
CA LEU A 333 -23.43 13.21 8.71
C LEU A 333 -23.27 12.74 7.26
N ILE A 334 -22.45 11.72 7.01
CA ILE A 334 -22.28 11.13 5.68
C ILE A 334 -23.55 10.40 5.24
N ALA A 335 -24.18 9.63 6.12
CA ALA A 335 -25.41 8.89 5.83
C ALA A 335 -26.59 9.80 5.42
N GLN A 336 -26.58 11.06 5.84
CA GLN A 336 -27.60 12.07 5.48
C GLN A 336 -27.42 12.66 4.06
N ILE A 337 -26.35 12.31 3.35
CA ILE A 337 -26.08 12.83 2.00
C ILE A 337 -26.92 12.05 0.99
N SER A 338 -27.80 12.75 0.27
CA SER A 338 -28.69 12.14 -0.73
C SER A 338 -27.95 11.69 -1.99
N ASP A 339 -27.04 12.52 -2.52
CA ASP A 339 -26.22 12.20 -3.68
C ASP A 339 -25.30 11.01 -3.36
N GLU A 340 -25.53 9.91 -4.07
CA GLU A 340 -24.82 8.65 -3.84
C GLU A 340 -23.32 8.76 -4.09
N ARG A 341 -22.88 9.45 -5.16
CA ARG A 341 -21.44 9.57 -5.48
C ARG A 341 -20.71 10.41 -4.44
N LEU A 342 -21.34 11.50 -3.96
CA LEU A 342 -20.79 12.30 -2.86
C LEU A 342 -20.78 11.53 -1.55
N ARG A 343 -21.84 10.77 -1.25
CA ARG A 343 -21.92 9.92 -0.06
C ARG A 343 -20.84 8.84 -0.07
N ASN A 344 -20.67 8.12 -1.18
CA ASN A 344 -19.68 7.07 -1.36
C ASN A 344 -18.24 7.61 -1.31
N ALA A 345 -18.00 8.79 -1.90
CA ALA A 345 -16.71 9.47 -1.81
C ALA A 345 -16.35 9.81 -0.35
N LEU A 346 -17.27 10.39 0.42
CA LEU A 346 -17.05 10.70 1.83
C LEU A 346 -17.00 9.46 2.73
N ALA A 347 -17.74 8.39 2.41
CA ALA A 347 -17.61 7.10 3.07
C ALA A 347 -16.22 6.48 2.84
N THR A 348 -15.68 6.60 1.62
CA THR A 348 -14.29 6.21 1.29
C THR A 348 -13.28 7.04 2.08
N ASN A 349 -13.53 8.34 2.25
CA ASN A 349 -12.70 9.19 3.09
C ASN A 349 -12.77 8.77 4.57
N LEU A 350 -13.94 8.43 5.10
CA LEU A 350 -14.06 7.90 6.46
C LEU A 350 -13.24 6.61 6.61
N SER A 351 -13.38 5.67 5.67
CA SER A 351 -12.60 4.43 5.65
C SER A 351 -11.09 4.70 5.73
N ASP A 352 -10.60 5.65 4.93
CA ASP A 352 -9.18 6.00 4.95
C ASP A 352 -8.75 6.74 6.24
N LEU A 353 -9.65 7.55 6.81
CA LEU A 353 -9.43 8.25 8.08
C LEU A 353 -9.24 7.27 9.26
N LEU A 354 -9.99 6.16 9.29
CA LEU A 354 -9.92 5.15 10.36
C LEU A 354 -8.48 4.66 10.60
N ARG A 355 -7.67 4.60 9.54
CA ARG A 355 -6.27 4.20 9.62
C ARG A 355 -5.44 5.08 10.55
N TYR A 356 -5.82 6.35 10.74
CA TYR A 356 -5.17 7.33 11.60
C TYR A 356 -5.91 7.60 12.92
N GLN A 357 -7.14 7.13 13.04
CA GLN A 357 -8.04 7.42 14.14
C GLN A 357 -8.28 6.18 14.99
N ASN A 358 -7.23 5.60 15.54
CA ASN A 358 -7.30 4.43 16.43
C ASN A 358 -6.15 4.45 17.44
N MET A 359 -6.23 3.59 18.46
CA MET A 359 -5.26 3.44 19.55
C MET A 359 -4.12 2.46 19.22
N LEU A 360 -3.84 2.22 17.93
CA LEU A 360 -2.64 1.51 17.46
C LEU A 360 -1.75 2.41 16.58
N CYS A 361 -2.17 3.65 16.31
CA CYS A 361 -1.36 4.62 15.59
C CYS A 361 -0.09 4.97 16.37
N ARG A 362 1.03 5.10 15.65
CA ARG A 362 2.35 5.34 16.26
C ARG A 362 2.78 6.79 16.10
N TYR A 363 3.59 7.27 17.02
CA TYR A 363 4.27 8.56 16.89
C TYR A 363 5.71 8.36 16.42
N ASP A 364 6.07 9.00 15.31
CA ASP A 364 7.46 9.04 14.87
C ASP A 364 8.20 10.15 15.63
N THR A 365 9.09 9.75 16.55
CA THR A 365 9.81 10.68 17.43
C THR A 365 10.85 11.52 16.71
N MET A 366 11.23 11.19 15.47
CA MET A 366 12.18 11.98 14.66
C MET A 366 11.45 12.86 13.64
N ALA A 367 10.46 12.31 12.94
CA ALA A 367 9.67 13.04 11.96
C ALA A 367 8.57 13.92 12.58
N LEU A 368 8.24 13.70 13.86
CA LEU A 368 7.23 14.40 14.66
C LEU A 368 5.86 14.40 13.96
N LYS A 369 5.43 13.18 13.59
CA LYS A 369 4.17 12.92 12.88
C LYS A 369 3.52 11.61 13.34
N SER A 370 2.20 11.55 13.19
CA SER A 370 1.44 10.31 13.37
C SER A 370 1.65 9.39 12.16
N LEU A 371 1.81 8.09 12.44
CA LEU A 371 1.87 7.02 11.46
C LEU A 371 0.61 6.17 11.56
N ASP A 372 0.00 5.86 10.42
CA ASP A 372 -1.20 5.04 10.38
C ASP A 372 -0.95 3.60 10.84
N ILE A 373 -2.05 2.95 11.23
CA ILE A 373 -2.09 1.55 11.71
C ILE A 373 -1.39 0.59 10.75
N PHE A 374 -1.44 0.80 9.43
CA PHE A 374 -0.85 -0.10 8.45
C PHE A 374 0.58 0.25 8.04
N SER A 375 1.25 1.18 8.72
CA SER A 375 2.59 1.65 8.36
C SER A 375 3.69 0.57 8.32
N VAL A 376 3.43 -0.64 8.82
CA VAL A 376 4.33 -1.81 8.78
C VAL A 376 3.72 -3.05 8.12
N HIS A 377 2.67 -2.87 7.30
CA HIS A 377 1.96 -3.96 6.62
C HIS A 377 1.43 -5.03 7.58
N GLY A 378 0.97 -4.60 8.76
CA GLY A 378 0.45 -5.45 9.83
C GLY A 378 -0.20 -4.59 10.92
N PHE A 379 -0.60 -5.20 12.04
CA PHE A 379 -1.10 -4.48 13.23
C PHE A 379 0.02 -4.19 14.26
N PRO A 380 0.59 -2.97 14.31
CA PRO A 380 1.65 -2.63 15.24
C PRO A 380 1.09 -2.33 16.63
N VAL A 381 1.09 -3.31 17.53
CA VAL A 381 0.69 -3.06 18.92
C VAL A 381 1.87 -2.50 19.73
N GLY A 382 2.10 -1.20 19.59
CA GLY A 382 3.11 -0.44 20.35
C GLY A 382 2.63 -0.03 21.75
N LEU A 383 3.57 0.36 22.62
CA LEU A 383 3.25 0.80 23.99
C LEU A 383 2.86 2.28 24.11
N ILE A 384 3.29 3.10 23.15
CA ILE A 384 2.93 4.52 23.02
C ILE A 384 2.03 4.70 21.80
N GLN A 385 0.92 5.40 21.96
CA GLN A 385 -0.07 5.64 20.91
C GLN A 385 -0.15 7.13 20.58
N CYS A 386 -0.40 7.41 19.31
CA CYS A 386 -0.62 8.75 18.80
C CYS A 386 -2.05 8.87 18.30
N GLU A 387 -2.89 9.59 19.02
CA GLU A 387 -4.20 9.99 18.52
C GLU A 387 -4.06 11.31 17.76
N SER A 388 -4.50 11.31 16.50
CA SER A 388 -4.47 12.49 15.63
C SER A 388 -5.72 13.33 15.81
N ASN A 389 -5.60 14.65 15.66
CA ASN A 389 -6.78 15.53 15.60
C ASN A 389 -7.71 15.10 14.44
N ILE A 390 -8.91 14.62 14.77
CA ILE A 390 -9.85 14.04 13.80
C ILE A 390 -10.27 15.02 12.71
N LEU A 391 -10.35 16.33 13.01
CA LEU A 391 -10.74 17.35 12.05
C LEU A 391 -9.60 17.73 11.10
N GLY A 392 -8.37 17.57 11.58
CA GLY A 392 -7.16 18.10 10.95
C GLY A 392 -7.07 19.63 11.09
N ILE A 393 -5.85 20.16 10.98
CA ILE A 393 -5.57 21.58 11.15
C ILE A 393 -5.18 22.15 9.79
N MET A 394 -5.83 23.22 9.35
CA MET A 394 -5.44 23.96 8.15
C MET A 394 -4.50 25.09 8.53
N ASP A 395 -3.39 25.21 7.81
CA ASP A 395 -2.51 26.37 7.90
C ASP A 395 -3.22 27.56 7.22
N PRO A 396 -3.52 28.65 7.96
CA PRO A 396 -4.26 29.79 7.41
C PRO A 396 -3.47 30.57 6.36
N TYR A 397 -2.15 30.38 6.26
CA TYR A 397 -1.26 31.11 5.35
C TYR A 397 -0.75 30.26 4.17
N LYS A 398 -0.56 28.95 4.38
CA LYS A 398 0.11 28.07 3.39
C LYS A 398 -0.83 27.18 2.60
N ASN A 399 -2.15 27.32 2.78
CA ASN A 399 -3.18 26.46 2.18
C ASN A 399 -2.79 24.96 2.23
N SER A 400 -2.28 24.52 3.38
CA SER A 400 -1.76 23.17 3.58
C SER A 400 -2.12 22.68 4.97
N CYS A 401 -2.15 21.36 5.15
CA CYS A 401 -2.52 20.80 6.45
C CYS A 401 -1.32 20.79 7.41
N ILE A 402 -1.57 21.17 8.66
CA ILE A 402 -0.64 21.00 9.77
C ILE A 402 -0.90 19.64 10.41
N GLY A 403 0.13 18.80 10.48
CA GLY A 403 0.01 17.43 10.96
C GLY A 403 -0.60 16.47 9.93
N SER A 404 -0.90 15.26 10.37
CA SER A 404 -1.44 14.19 9.54
C SER A 404 -2.59 13.48 10.24
N GLY A 405 -3.45 12.82 9.44
CA GLY A 405 -4.44 11.88 9.96
C GLY A 405 -5.79 12.47 10.38
N GLY A 406 -6.08 13.72 10.04
CA GLY A 406 -7.40 14.33 10.22
C GLY A 406 -8.17 14.51 8.91
N TRP A 407 -9.48 14.77 8.99
CA TRP A 407 -10.39 15.01 7.87
C TRP A 407 -9.84 15.98 6.82
N ALA A 408 -9.23 17.08 7.24
CA ALA A 408 -8.58 18.03 6.34
C ALA A 408 -7.54 17.38 5.42
N ASN A 409 -6.70 16.48 5.96
CA ASN A 409 -5.70 15.75 5.18
C ASN A 409 -6.36 14.80 4.18
N ILE A 410 -7.39 14.08 4.61
CA ILE A 410 -8.06 13.04 3.80
C ILE A 410 -8.85 13.68 2.65
N ILE A 411 -9.59 14.75 2.92
CA ILE A 411 -10.34 15.51 1.91
C ILE A 411 -9.38 16.07 0.85
N GLU A 412 -8.28 16.70 1.27
CA GLU A 412 -7.32 17.27 0.33
C GLU A 412 -6.62 16.19 -0.51
N LYS A 413 -6.32 15.04 0.08
CA LYS A 413 -5.76 13.89 -0.63
C LYS A 413 -6.72 13.37 -1.70
N PHE A 414 -7.99 13.21 -1.35
CA PHE A 414 -9.03 12.75 -2.28
C PHE A 414 -9.32 13.78 -3.38
N ARG A 415 -9.36 15.07 -3.02
CA ARG A 415 -9.51 16.17 -4.00
C ARG A 415 -8.38 16.16 -5.04
N LYS A 416 -7.13 15.99 -4.61
CA LYS A 416 -5.98 15.86 -5.53
C LYS A 416 -6.07 14.63 -6.42
N ALA A 417 -6.53 13.50 -5.86
CA ALA A 417 -6.78 12.27 -6.62
C ALA A 417 -7.81 12.47 -7.74
N LYS A 418 -8.98 13.05 -7.42
CA LYS A 418 -10.02 13.30 -8.44
C LYS A 418 -9.63 14.41 -9.42
N SER A 419 -8.88 15.42 -8.97
CA SER A 419 -8.29 16.43 -9.88
C SER A 419 -7.32 15.82 -10.88
N TYR A 420 -6.56 14.79 -10.47
CA TYR A 420 -5.70 14.04 -11.38
C TYR A 420 -6.49 13.24 -12.41
N CYS A 421 -7.70 12.77 -12.08
CA CYS A 421 -8.57 12.08 -13.03
C CYS A 421 -8.97 13.01 -14.20
N ASP A 422 -9.25 14.29 -13.90
CA ASP A 422 -9.66 15.28 -14.91
C ASP A 422 -8.49 15.82 -15.75
N SER A 423 -7.29 15.88 -15.17
CA SER A 423 -6.08 16.38 -15.84
C SER A 423 -4.84 15.55 -15.45
N PRO A 424 -4.72 14.30 -15.95
CA PRO A 424 -3.57 13.45 -15.68
C PRO A 424 -2.26 14.08 -16.16
N PHE A 425 -1.18 13.69 -15.49
CA PHE A 425 0.16 14.13 -15.83
C PHE A 425 1.18 13.02 -15.65
N GLU A 426 2.31 13.18 -16.34
CA GLU A 426 3.55 12.45 -16.09
C GLU A 426 4.60 13.37 -15.46
N VAL A 427 5.65 12.74 -14.92
CA VAL A 427 6.81 13.46 -14.40
C VAL A 427 8.00 13.17 -15.29
N ARG A 428 8.56 14.22 -15.90
CA ARG A 428 9.81 14.18 -16.66
C ARG A 428 10.94 14.78 -15.82
N TYR A 429 12.15 14.27 -16.01
CA TYR A 429 13.34 14.77 -15.33
C TYR A 429 14.33 15.33 -16.35
N LEU A 430 14.72 16.59 -16.15
CA LEU A 430 15.76 17.26 -16.92
C LEU A 430 16.94 17.49 -15.96
N GLY A 431 17.86 16.53 -15.92
CA GLY A 431 18.88 16.45 -14.86
C GLY A 431 18.25 16.30 -13.48
N ARG A 432 18.52 17.24 -12.56
CA ARG A 432 17.91 17.28 -11.21
C ARG A 432 16.53 17.97 -11.18
N ARG A 433 16.14 18.67 -12.25
CA ARG A 433 14.88 19.41 -12.29
C ARG A 433 13.73 18.45 -12.60
N LYS A 434 12.71 18.49 -11.75
CA LYS A 434 11.43 17.82 -11.96
C LYS A 434 10.51 18.71 -12.81
N GLU A 435 9.95 18.16 -13.86
CA GLU A 435 8.95 18.79 -14.73
C GLU A 435 7.66 17.96 -14.72
N LEU A 436 6.52 18.63 -14.55
CA LEU A 436 5.20 18.01 -14.62
C LEU A 436 4.64 18.19 -16.02
N VAL A 437 4.49 17.09 -16.76
CA VAL A 437 4.01 17.06 -18.14
C VAL A 437 2.52 16.69 -18.12
N ARG A 438 1.64 17.69 -18.23
CA ARG A 438 0.20 17.44 -18.35
C ARG A 438 -0.12 16.82 -19.70
N ILE A 439 -0.84 15.70 -19.71
CA ILE A 439 -1.20 15.01 -20.93
C ILE A 439 -2.61 15.44 -21.35
N LYS A 440 -2.68 16.57 -22.08
CA LYS A 440 -3.96 17.13 -22.53
C LYS A 440 -4.76 16.07 -23.32
N GLY A 441 -6.03 15.87 -22.96
CA GLY A 441 -6.93 14.92 -23.62
C GLY A 441 -7.02 13.54 -22.96
N GLU A 442 -6.05 13.16 -22.12
CA GLU A 442 -6.22 11.99 -21.25
C GLU A 442 -7.07 12.37 -20.03
N TRP A 443 -7.82 11.41 -19.50
CA TRP A 443 -8.65 11.55 -18.29
C TRP A 443 -8.98 10.15 -17.77
N ILE A 444 -9.36 10.03 -16.50
CA ILE A 444 -9.77 8.76 -15.86
C ILE A 444 -11.24 8.88 -15.44
N GLY A 445 -12.07 7.91 -15.82
CA GLY A 445 -13.44 7.77 -15.35
C GLY A 445 -14.37 7.04 -16.32
N ASP A 446 -15.64 6.96 -15.92
CA ASP A 446 -16.75 6.47 -16.75
C ASP A 446 -17.25 7.55 -17.74
N HIS A 447 -17.10 8.82 -17.39
CA HIS A 447 -17.36 9.96 -18.27
C HIS A 447 -16.47 11.17 -17.94
N GLN A 448 -16.31 12.07 -18.91
CA GLN A 448 -15.48 13.27 -18.75
C GLN A 448 -16.24 14.37 -17.99
N ASN A 449 -15.57 15.03 -17.05
CA ASN A 449 -16.14 16.15 -16.30
C ASN A 449 -16.59 17.28 -17.24
N GLY A 450 -17.77 17.86 -16.98
CA GLY A 450 -18.33 18.97 -17.75
C GLY A 450 -18.93 18.61 -19.12
N ASN A 451 -18.85 17.35 -19.59
CA ASN A 451 -19.39 16.98 -20.91
C ASN A 451 -20.27 15.73 -20.87
N LYS A 452 -21.58 15.93 -20.65
CA LYS A 452 -22.60 14.86 -20.68
C LYS A 452 -22.75 14.18 -22.05
N ASN A 453 -22.26 14.80 -23.12
CA ASN A 453 -22.31 14.28 -24.50
C ASN A 453 -21.00 13.57 -24.92
N SER A 454 -20.03 13.41 -24.00
CA SER A 454 -18.79 12.67 -24.29
C SER A 454 -19.03 11.16 -24.39
N LYS A 455 -18.23 10.47 -25.22
CA LYS A 455 -18.26 9.00 -25.34
C LYS A 455 -18.04 8.37 -23.96
N LYS A 456 -19.07 7.70 -23.43
CA LYS A 456 -19.01 6.96 -22.17
C LYS A 456 -18.06 5.77 -22.32
N ARG A 457 -17.08 5.64 -21.42
CA ARG A 457 -16.22 4.45 -21.34
C ARG A 457 -16.92 3.39 -20.52
N ILE A 458 -16.75 2.13 -20.90
CA ILE A 458 -17.24 1.02 -20.08
C ILE A 458 -16.25 0.84 -18.94
N VAL A 459 -16.75 1.04 -17.71
CA VAL A 459 -16.04 0.76 -16.46
C VAL A 459 -16.88 -0.28 -15.73
N ASP A 460 -16.45 -1.54 -15.78
CA ASP A 460 -17.14 -2.68 -15.20
C ASP A 460 -16.29 -3.30 -14.09
N ILE A 461 -16.52 -2.85 -12.85
CA ILE A 461 -15.77 -3.29 -11.68
C ILE A 461 -16.72 -4.14 -10.83
N ARG A 462 -16.35 -5.39 -10.53
CA ARG A 462 -17.20 -6.35 -9.83
C ARG A 462 -16.49 -6.97 -8.63
N CYS A 463 -17.24 -7.16 -7.55
CA CYS A 463 -16.78 -7.92 -6.39
C CYS A 463 -17.16 -9.39 -6.57
N GLU A 464 -16.34 -10.15 -7.29
CA GLU A 464 -16.64 -11.52 -7.73
C GLU A 464 -15.39 -12.40 -7.77
N ASN A 465 -15.57 -13.72 -7.72
CA ASN A 465 -14.48 -14.67 -7.89
C ASN A 465 -14.13 -14.85 -9.38
N SER A 466 -12.98 -14.34 -9.79
CA SER A 466 -12.45 -14.38 -11.16
C SER A 466 -12.27 -15.79 -11.72
N ALA A 467 -12.06 -16.80 -10.87
CA ALA A 467 -11.96 -18.20 -11.29
C ALA A 467 -13.31 -18.78 -11.79
N THR A 468 -14.43 -18.18 -11.39
CA THR A 468 -15.78 -18.67 -11.69
C THR A 468 -16.60 -17.71 -12.56
N THR A 469 -16.21 -16.44 -12.61
CA THR A 469 -16.92 -15.40 -13.35
C THR A 469 -16.90 -15.69 -14.85
N ALA A 470 -18.06 -15.57 -15.49
CA ALA A 470 -18.19 -15.76 -16.93
C ALA A 470 -17.80 -14.49 -17.68
N LEU A 471 -16.83 -14.62 -18.59
CA LEU A 471 -16.47 -13.60 -19.57
C LEU A 471 -16.71 -14.18 -20.97
N PRO A 472 -17.23 -13.38 -21.93
CA PRO A 472 -17.43 -13.87 -23.29
C PRO A 472 -16.10 -14.31 -23.90
N PRO A 473 -16.06 -15.46 -24.62
CA PRO A 473 -14.84 -15.92 -25.26
C PRO A 473 -14.37 -14.92 -26.33
N ALA A 474 -13.05 -14.78 -26.50
CA ALA A 474 -12.43 -13.87 -27.47
C ALA A 474 -12.95 -12.42 -27.45
N SER A 475 -13.27 -11.89 -26.26
CA SER A 475 -13.77 -10.53 -26.06
C SER A 475 -12.70 -9.53 -25.62
N LEU A 476 -11.60 -9.98 -25.01
CA LEU A 476 -10.58 -9.13 -24.41
C LEU A 476 -9.42 -8.86 -25.37
N ASP A 477 -8.99 -7.61 -25.46
CA ASP A 477 -7.81 -7.17 -26.21
C ASP A 477 -6.52 -7.33 -25.41
N ALA A 478 -6.60 -7.30 -24.07
CA ALA A 478 -5.49 -7.62 -23.19
C ALA A 478 -5.95 -7.92 -21.76
N VAL A 479 -5.13 -8.68 -21.04
CA VAL A 479 -5.22 -8.84 -19.58
C VAL A 479 -3.93 -8.29 -18.98
N PHE A 480 -4.03 -7.32 -18.07
CA PHE A 480 -2.91 -6.76 -17.31
C PHE A 480 -3.22 -6.84 -15.82
N THR A 481 -2.35 -7.46 -15.03
CA THR A 481 -2.66 -7.72 -13.62
C THR A 481 -1.42 -7.84 -12.73
N ASP A 482 -1.61 -7.68 -11.42
CA ASP A 482 -0.62 -7.88 -10.38
C ASP A 482 -1.20 -8.88 -9.36
N PRO A 483 -1.10 -10.19 -9.61
CA PRO A 483 -1.72 -11.22 -8.78
C PRO A 483 -1.07 -11.26 -7.38
N PRO A 484 -1.71 -11.89 -6.38
CA PRO A 484 -1.09 -12.08 -5.06
C PRO A 484 0.18 -12.94 -5.12
N TYR A 485 1.22 -12.59 -4.36
CA TYR A 485 2.58 -13.20 -4.43
C TYR A 485 2.82 -14.32 -3.39
N PHE A 486 1.79 -15.07 -3.03
CA PHE A 486 1.87 -16.16 -2.05
C PHE A 486 2.45 -15.74 -0.68
N GLY A 487 1.58 -15.36 0.27
CA GLY A 487 1.92 -15.27 1.71
C GLY A 487 2.58 -13.98 2.21
N ASN A 488 2.79 -12.97 1.35
CA ASN A 488 3.51 -11.74 1.74
C ASN A 488 2.71 -10.78 2.66
N VAL A 489 1.39 -10.69 2.50
CA VAL A 489 0.51 -9.78 3.27
C VAL A 489 -0.87 -10.43 3.42
N GLN A 490 -1.45 -10.37 4.63
CA GLN A 490 -2.82 -10.82 4.89
C GLN A 490 -3.84 -9.70 4.59
N TYR A 491 -4.12 -9.45 3.31
CA TYR A 491 -4.94 -8.31 2.86
C TYR A 491 -6.32 -8.29 3.50
N ALA A 492 -7.05 -9.41 3.47
CA ALA A 492 -8.37 -9.52 4.08
C ALA A 492 -8.33 -9.21 5.58
N GLU A 493 -7.45 -9.88 6.35
CA GLU A 493 -7.33 -9.64 7.79
C GLU A 493 -7.11 -8.17 8.15
N LEU A 494 -6.27 -7.47 7.39
CA LEU A 494 -5.96 -6.07 7.65
C LEU A 494 -7.10 -5.14 7.22
N MET A 495 -7.69 -5.35 6.04
CA MET A 495 -8.74 -4.48 5.50
C MET A 495 -10.09 -4.65 6.18
N ASP A 496 -10.30 -5.76 6.89
CA ASP A 496 -11.48 -6.01 7.69
C ASP A 496 -11.75 -4.90 8.71
N PHE A 497 -10.68 -4.33 9.30
CA PHE A 497 -10.73 -3.17 10.20
C PHE A 497 -11.45 -1.95 9.59
N CYS A 498 -11.23 -1.68 8.30
CA CYS A 498 -11.90 -0.58 7.60
C CYS A 498 -13.28 -1.00 7.08
N TYR A 499 -13.37 -2.25 6.62
CA TYR A 499 -14.57 -2.83 6.03
C TYR A 499 -15.76 -2.83 6.99
N VAL A 500 -15.59 -3.23 8.25
CA VAL A 500 -16.71 -3.33 9.20
C VAL A 500 -17.41 -1.98 9.45
N TRP A 501 -16.66 -0.88 9.43
CA TRP A 501 -17.23 0.47 9.50
C TRP A 501 -17.93 0.86 8.20
N LEU A 502 -17.27 0.61 7.07
CA LEU A 502 -17.79 0.96 5.76
C LEU A 502 -19.06 0.18 5.43
N ARG A 503 -19.12 -1.10 5.80
CA ARG A 503 -20.28 -1.99 5.70
C ARG A 503 -21.52 -1.40 6.40
N ARG A 504 -21.36 -0.93 7.63
CA ARG A 504 -22.46 -0.28 8.37
C ARG A 504 -22.90 1.04 7.76
N LEU A 505 -21.97 1.80 7.18
CA LEU A 505 -22.27 3.11 6.58
C LEU A 505 -22.92 3.00 5.20
N VAL A 506 -22.42 2.10 4.35
CA VAL A 506 -22.94 1.87 2.99
C VAL A 506 -24.24 1.08 3.04
N GLY A 507 -24.33 0.11 3.95
CA GLY A 507 -25.51 -0.73 4.14
C GLY A 507 -25.63 -1.86 3.09
N PRO A 508 -26.69 -2.68 3.20
CA PRO A 508 -26.87 -3.90 2.40
C PRO A 508 -27.27 -3.64 0.94
N GLY A 509 -27.44 -2.39 0.51
CA GLY A 509 -27.81 -2.06 -0.88
C GLY A 509 -26.72 -2.39 -1.92
N ILE A 510 -25.52 -2.75 -1.47
CA ILE A 510 -24.40 -3.13 -2.32
C ILE A 510 -23.93 -4.53 -1.91
N LYS A 511 -24.07 -5.50 -2.83
CA LYS A 511 -23.75 -6.92 -2.61
C LYS A 511 -22.39 -7.18 -1.95
N ALA A 512 -21.38 -6.39 -2.30
CA ALA A 512 -20.03 -6.47 -1.74
C ALA A 512 -19.98 -6.23 -0.21
N PHE A 513 -21.02 -5.66 0.39
CA PHE A 513 -21.12 -5.36 1.82
C PHE A 513 -22.16 -6.23 2.55
N GLU A 514 -22.67 -7.29 1.92
CA GLU A 514 -23.58 -8.24 2.58
C GLU A 514 -22.84 -9.16 3.57
N MET A 515 -21.60 -9.52 3.27
CA MET A 515 -20.80 -10.41 4.11
C MET A 515 -20.31 -9.71 5.38
N GLU A 516 -20.11 -10.44 6.47
CA GLU A 516 -19.63 -9.86 7.73
C GLU A 516 -18.13 -9.52 7.71
N SER A 517 -17.36 -10.19 6.86
CA SER A 517 -15.91 -10.01 6.74
C SER A 517 -15.46 -9.91 5.28
N THR A 518 -14.32 -9.27 5.07
CA THR A 518 -13.58 -9.27 3.79
C THR A 518 -12.93 -10.62 3.48
N ARG A 519 -12.82 -11.52 4.47
CA ARG A 519 -12.22 -12.84 4.32
C ARG A 519 -13.09 -13.73 3.44
N ASN A 520 -12.50 -14.29 2.40
CA ASN A 520 -13.19 -15.21 1.50
C ASN A 520 -12.39 -16.52 1.36
N LEU A 521 -13.06 -17.67 1.38
CA LEU A 521 -12.45 -19.01 1.26
C LEU A 521 -11.59 -19.19 0.00
N HIS A 522 -11.93 -18.49 -1.10
CA HIS A 522 -11.22 -18.59 -2.37
C HIS A 522 -10.12 -17.53 -2.57
N GLU A 523 -9.77 -16.77 -1.54
CA GLU A 523 -8.65 -15.84 -1.60
C GLU A 523 -7.31 -16.59 -1.78
N LEU A 524 -6.44 -16.04 -2.63
CA LEU A 524 -5.17 -16.65 -3.02
C LEU A 524 -3.99 -16.07 -2.22
N THR A 525 -4.13 -16.11 -0.91
CA THR A 525 -3.08 -15.75 0.05
C THR A 525 -2.60 -17.02 0.77
N GLY A 526 -1.28 -17.13 0.99
CA GLY A 526 -0.76 -18.12 1.93
C GLY A 526 -1.16 -17.72 3.34
N ASN A 527 -1.78 -18.62 4.09
CA ASN A 527 -2.27 -18.34 5.44
C ASN A 527 -2.24 -19.64 6.25
N ILE A 528 -1.44 -19.66 7.31
CA ILE A 528 -1.21 -20.89 8.09
C ILE A 528 -2.45 -21.20 8.93
N ASP A 529 -3.01 -20.20 9.60
CA ASP A 529 -4.20 -20.32 10.45
C ASP A 529 -5.42 -20.86 9.67
N MET A 530 -5.58 -20.42 8.40
CA MET A 530 -6.64 -20.86 7.50
C MET A 530 -6.29 -22.09 6.64
N GLY A 531 -5.12 -22.71 6.84
CA GLY A 531 -4.71 -23.92 6.12
C GLY A 531 -4.44 -23.74 4.62
N ARG A 532 -4.12 -22.53 4.17
CA ARG A 532 -3.91 -22.20 2.74
C ARG A 532 -2.44 -22.35 2.35
N GLY A 533 -2.15 -23.46 1.68
CA GLY A 533 -0.83 -23.78 1.14
C GLY A 533 -0.65 -23.51 -0.35
N ILE A 534 0.49 -23.94 -0.89
CA ILE A 534 0.88 -23.75 -2.30
C ILE A 534 -0.08 -24.42 -3.28
N GLN A 535 -0.73 -25.52 -2.89
CA GLN A 535 -1.70 -26.23 -3.72
C GLN A 535 -2.96 -25.38 -3.99
N HIS A 536 -3.61 -24.88 -2.93
CA HIS A 536 -4.77 -23.99 -3.03
C HIS A 536 -4.46 -22.76 -3.90
N PHE A 537 -3.29 -22.15 -3.67
CA PHE A 537 -2.82 -21.03 -4.48
C PHE A 537 -2.67 -21.39 -5.97
N THR A 538 -2.08 -22.56 -6.26
CA THR A 538 -1.88 -23.04 -7.64
C THR A 538 -3.20 -23.30 -8.35
N GLU A 539 -4.16 -23.94 -7.67
CA GLU A 539 -5.46 -24.28 -8.25
C GLU A 539 -6.27 -23.03 -8.58
N GLY A 540 -6.34 -22.07 -7.65
CA GLY A 540 -7.06 -20.82 -7.88
C GLY A 540 -6.42 -19.92 -8.95
N LEU A 541 -5.08 -19.83 -8.97
CA LEU A 541 -4.37 -19.07 -10.00
C LEU A 541 -4.55 -19.72 -11.38
N SER A 542 -4.45 -21.05 -11.46
CA SER A 542 -4.68 -21.82 -12.69
C SER A 542 -6.10 -21.66 -13.22
N ALA A 543 -7.11 -21.76 -12.35
CA ALA A 543 -8.50 -21.57 -12.73
C ALA A 543 -8.76 -20.15 -13.29
N THR A 544 -8.19 -19.13 -12.64
CA THR A 544 -8.31 -17.73 -13.08
C THR A 544 -7.65 -17.51 -14.43
N PHE A 545 -6.42 -17.98 -14.63
CA PHE A 545 -5.70 -17.82 -15.89
C PHE A 545 -6.34 -18.58 -17.04
N GLN A 546 -6.95 -19.75 -16.79
CA GLN A 546 -7.75 -20.46 -17.81
C GLN A 546 -8.97 -19.64 -18.26
N LYS A 547 -9.67 -18.98 -17.33
CA LYS A 547 -10.80 -18.09 -17.67
C LYS A 547 -10.33 -16.91 -18.50
N MET A 548 -9.24 -16.26 -18.10
CA MET A 548 -8.67 -15.14 -18.84
C MET A 548 -8.20 -15.56 -20.24
N ALA A 549 -7.51 -16.69 -20.37
CA ALA A 549 -7.05 -17.20 -21.66
C ALA A 549 -8.22 -17.52 -22.62
N SER A 550 -9.34 -18.02 -22.10
CA SER A 550 -10.56 -18.24 -22.90
C SER A 550 -11.20 -16.94 -23.38
N ALA A 551 -11.13 -15.88 -22.58
CA ALA A 551 -11.72 -14.58 -22.88
C ALA A 551 -10.82 -13.72 -23.80
N LEU A 552 -9.52 -13.98 -23.85
CA LEU A 552 -8.58 -13.27 -24.71
C LEU A 552 -8.82 -13.56 -26.20
N LYS A 553 -8.74 -12.51 -27.03
CA LYS A 553 -8.68 -12.66 -28.49
C LYS A 553 -7.42 -13.44 -28.89
N PRO A 554 -7.43 -14.16 -30.03
CA PRO A 554 -6.23 -14.84 -30.53
C PRO A 554 -5.04 -13.88 -30.63
N GLY A 555 -3.91 -14.28 -30.04
CA GLY A 555 -2.69 -13.47 -30.00
C GLY A 555 -2.65 -12.37 -28.93
N ALA A 556 -3.78 -12.02 -28.29
CA ALA A 556 -3.81 -11.01 -27.24
C ALA A 556 -3.03 -11.45 -25.99
N PRO A 557 -2.40 -10.51 -25.25
CA PRO A 557 -1.51 -10.88 -24.16
C PRO A 557 -2.24 -10.97 -22.81
N LEU A 558 -1.82 -11.95 -22.01
CA LEU A 558 -1.96 -11.99 -20.56
C LEU A 558 -0.62 -11.57 -19.96
N VAL A 559 -0.58 -10.39 -19.33
CA VAL A 559 0.63 -9.78 -18.77
C VAL A 559 0.46 -9.60 -17.27
N PHE A 560 1.44 -10.06 -16.51
CA PHE A 560 1.43 -9.89 -15.06
C PHE A 560 2.80 -9.71 -14.45
N THR A 561 2.85 -8.98 -13.34
CA THR A 561 4.05 -8.88 -12.49
C THR A 561 4.08 -10.00 -11.47
N TYR A 562 5.26 -10.53 -11.16
CA TYR A 562 5.44 -11.46 -10.04
C TYR A 562 6.85 -11.36 -9.47
N HIS A 563 6.96 -11.40 -8.15
CA HIS A 563 8.23 -11.68 -7.48
C HIS A 563 8.03 -12.50 -6.21
N HIS A 564 9.04 -13.31 -5.90
CA HIS A 564 9.19 -14.00 -4.62
C HIS A 564 10.68 -14.32 -4.40
N ASN A 565 11.11 -14.41 -3.13
CA ASN A 565 12.50 -14.71 -2.76
C ASN A 565 12.87 -16.19 -2.97
N GLU A 566 11.87 -17.07 -2.98
CA GLU A 566 12.03 -18.50 -3.21
C GLU A 566 11.48 -18.92 -4.58
N LEU A 567 12.21 -19.78 -5.28
CA LEU A 567 11.89 -20.25 -6.63
C LEU A 567 10.64 -21.17 -6.67
N ASN A 568 10.41 -21.95 -5.62
CA ASN A 568 9.24 -22.83 -5.48
C ASN A 568 7.91 -22.07 -5.59
N ALA A 569 7.86 -20.82 -5.10
CA ALA A 569 6.69 -19.95 -5.18
C ALA A 569 6.36 -19.49 -6.62
N TYR A 570 7.24 -19.75 -7.60
CA TYR A 570 6.95 -19.52 -9.01
C TYR A 570 6.43 -20.77 -9.73
N TYR A 571 6.53 -21.97 -9.15
CA TYR A 571 5.97 -23.18 -9.77
C TYR A 571 4.46 -23.07 -10.02
N PRO A 572 3.65 -22.47 -9.13
CA PRO A 572 2.23 -22.19 -9.41
C PRO A 572 2.01 -21.36 -10.67
N VAL A 573 2.89 -20.39 -10.95
CA VAL A 573 2.83 -19.54 -12.15
C VAL A 573 3.04 -20.38 -13.41
N ALA A 574 4.05 -21.26 -13.41
CA ALA A 574 4.29 -22.17 -14.54
C ALA A 574 3.09 -23.07 -14.80
N VAL A 575 2.52 -23.66 -13.74
CA VAL A 575 1.33 -24.52 -13.82
C VAL A 575 0.14 -23.77 -14.37
N ALA A 576 -0.15 -22.57 -13.86
CA ALA A 576 -1.30 -21.77 -14.28
C ALA A 576 -1.23 -21.38 -15.77
N ILE A 577 -0.04 -20.99 -16.25
CA ILE A 577 0.15 -20.66 -17.67
C ILE A 577 0.02 -21.91 -18.55
N LEU A 578 0.64 -23.02 -18.17
CA LEU A 578 0.53 -24.28 -18.91
C LEU A 578 -0.91 -24.83 -18.95
N ASP A 579 -1.65 -24.76 -17.85
CA ASP A 579 -3.06 -25.15 -17.78
C ASP A 579 -3.96 -24.23 -18.63
N SER A 580 -3.65 -22.94 -18.70
CA SER A 580 -4.35 -21.98 -19.57
C SER A 580 -4.13 -22.25 -21.08
N GLY A 581 -3.11 -23.03 -21.43
CA GLY A 581 -2.73 -23.26 -22.83
C GLY A 581 -1.99 -22.07 -23.47
N LEU A 582 -1.56 -21.10 -22.67
CA LEU A 582 -0.70 -20.01 -23.10
C LEU A 582 0.78 -20.43 -23.05
N THR A 583 1.62 -19.67 -23.75
CA THR A 583 3.08 -19.73 -23.64
C THR A 583 3.59 -18.40 -23.11
N CYS A 584 4.62 -18.43 -22.26
CA CYS A 584 5.32 -17.22 -21.84
C CYS A 584 6.34 -16.83 -22.90
N SER A 585 6.05 -15.75 -23.65
CA SER A 585 6.87 -15.26 -24.75
C SER A 585 8.06 -14.43 -24.25
N ALA A 586 7.87 -13.66 -23.18
CA ALA A 586 8.91 -12.80 -22.62
C ALA A 586 8.84 -12.71 -21.09
N THR A 587 10.01 -12.49 -20.49
CA THR A 587 10.14 -12.06 -19.10
C THR A 587 10.97 -10.79 -19.07
N LEU A 588 10.44 -9.72 -18.48
CA LEU A 588 11.05 -8.39 -18.50
C LEU A 588 11.21 -7.89 -17.06
N PRO A 589 12.41 -7.43 -16.65
CA PRO A 589 12.60 -6.87 -15.31
C PRO A 589 12.04 -5.45 -15.21
N SER A 590 11.39 -5.12 -14.09
CA SER A 590 11.03 -3.73 -13.79
C SER A 590 11.08 -3.42 -12.29
N PRO A 591 11.56 -2.24 -11.88
CA PRO A 591 11.39 -1.74 -10.52
C PRO A 591 9.92 -1.71 -10.12
N ALA A 592 9.64 -2.23 -8.93
CA ALA A 592 8.29 -2.43 -8.42
C ALA A 592 8.19 -2.17 -6.92
N GLU A 593 9.30 -2.24 -6.17
CA GLU A 593 9.34 -1.96 -4.73
C GLU A 593 10.33 -0.86 -4.31
N MET A 594 10.14 -0.29 -3.12
CA MET A 594 11.02 0.76 -2.58
C MET A 594 12.15 0.12 -1.77
N GLY A 595 13.41 0.32 -2.16
CA GLY A 595 14.57 -0.25 -1.46
C GLY A 595 14.73 0.19 0.01
N ALA A 596 14.14 1.33 0.39
CA ALA A 596 14.12 1.81 1.77
C ALA A 596 12.96 1.24 2.63
N SER A 597 12.11 0.37 2.07
CA SER A 597 11.03 -0.27 2.83
C SER A 597 11.62 -1.10 3.97
N ILE A 598 10.98 -1.05 5.14
CA ILE A 598 11.41 -1.80 6.33
C ILE A 598 11.47 -3.31 6.05
N HIS A 599 10.66 -3.80 5.12
CA HIS A 599 10.61 -5.20 4.68
C HIS A 599 11.71 -5.60 3.68
N ILE A 600 12.48 -4.63 3.14
CA ILE A 600 13.49 -4.87 2.09
C ILE A 600 14.88 -4.50 2.61
N ASN A 601 14.99 -3.38 3.31
CA ASN A 601 16.26 -2.87 3.80
C ASN A 601 16.95 -3.90 4.74
N GLY A 602 18.13 -4.37 4.34
CA GLY A 602 18.92 -5.36 5.09
C GLY A 602 18.45 -6.81 5.00
N THR A 603 17.42 -7.13 4.21
CA THR A 603 16.84 -8.50 4.12
C THR A 603 17.32 -9.31 2.92
N GLY A 604 17.95 -8.67 1.93
CA GLY A 604 18.32 -9.31 0.65
C GLY A 604 17.14 -9.50 -0.32
N SER A 605 15.96 -8.98 0.00
CA SER A 605 14.76 -9.02 -0.86
C SER A 605 14.90 -8.14 -2.10
N SER A 606 14.26 -8.55 -3.20
CA SER A 606 14.31 -7.83 -4.47
C SER A 606 13.41 -6.59 -4.48
N ILE A 607 13.84 -5.55 -5.20
CA ILE A 607 13.00 -4.40 -5.58
C ILE A 607 12.48 -4.48 -7.02
N ILE A 608 12.88 -5.53 -7.74
CA ILE A 608 12.55 -5.81 -9.14
C ILE A 608 11.49 -6.89 -9.19
N ASP A 609 10.48 -6.67 -10.02
CA ASP A 609 9.53 -7.71 -10.42
C ASP A 609 9.92 -8.28 -11.76
N THR A 610 9.56 -9.54 -11.98
CA THR A 610 9.52 -10.11 -13.32
C THR A 610 8.13 -9.86 -13.91
N VAL A 611 8.07 -9.16 -15.04
CA VAL A 611 6.88 -9.07 -15.88
C VAL A 611 6.86 -10.27 -16.81
N PHE A 612 5.83 -11.11 -16.70
CA PHE A 612 5.58 -12.23 -17.60
C PHE A 612 4.62 -11.78 -18.71
N VAL A 613 5.01 -12.00 -19.96
CA VAL A 613 4.16 -11.76 -21.14
C VAL A 613 3.76 -13.11 -21.70
N CYS A 614 2.47 -13.42 -21.70
CA CYS A 614 1.96 -14.72 -22.09
C CYS A 614 0.90 -14.60 -23.19
N ARG A 615 0.95 -15.44 -24.21
CA ARG A 615 -0.02 -15.47 -25.32
C ARG A 615 -0.13 -16.87 -25.93
N ASN A 616 -1.21 -17.12 -26.67
CA ASN A 616 -1.43 -18.41 -27.34
C ASN A 616 -0.75 -18.51 -28.72
N LYS A 617 -0.48 -17.38 -29.37
CA LYS A 617 0.23 -17.27 -30.66
C LYS A 617 1.05 -15.98 -30.69
N GLY A 618 2.22 -15.99 -31.34
CA GLY A 618 3.13 -14.84 -31.38
C GLY A 618 4.54 -15.22 -31.82
N VAL A 619 5.46 -14.26 -31.70
CA VAL A 619 6.84 -14.37 -32.17
C VAL A 619 7.78 -14.12 -31.00
N VAL A 620 8.83 -14.93 -30.88
CA VAL A 620 9.90 -14.77 -29.87
C VAL A 620 11.27 -14.78 -30.54
N PRO A 621 12.22 -13.97 -30.08
CA PRO A 621 13.61 -14.08 -30.50
C PRO A 621 14.15 -15.50 -30.22
N LYS A 622 14.81 -16.12 -31.20
CA LYS A 622 15.43 -17.45 -31.03
C LYS A 622 16.38 -17.49 -29.84
N GLU A 623 17.13 -16.40 -29.66
CA GLU A 623 18.11 -16.21 -28.60
C GLU A 623 17.49 -16.29 -27.18
N TRP A 624 16.20 -15.98 -27.05
CA TRP A 624 15.50 -16.08 -25.76
C TRP A 624 15.16 -17.52 -25.37
N ILE A 625 15.24 -18.48 -26.30
CA ILE A 625 14.99 -19.90 -26.02
C ILE A 625 16.32 -20.54 -25.60
N ALA A 626 16.72 -20.28 -24.36
CA ALA A 626 17.94 -20.82 -23.79
C ALA A 626 17.84 -22.34 -23.60
N ASN A 627 18.86 -23.06 -24.06
CA ASN A 627 18.99 -24.52 -23.92
C ASN A 627 19.99 -24.93 -22.81
N SER A 628 20.65 -23.96 -22.14
CA SER A 628 21.57 -24.20 -21.04
C SER A 628 21.55 -23.08 -19.99
N PRO A 629 21.98 -23.34 -18.74
CA PRO A 629 22.14 -22.32 -17.71
C PRO A 629 23.08 -21.17 -18.08
N GLU A 630 24.10 -21.44 -18.90
CA GLU A 630 25.03 -20.42 -19.38
C GLU A 630 24.32 -19.38 -20.25
N VAL A 631 23.44 -19.82 -21.15
CA VAL A 631 22.64 -18.90 -21.98
C VAL A 631 21.69 -18.09 -21.12
N VAL A 632 21.08 -18.69 -20.08
CA VAL A 632 20.26 -17.96 -19.11
C VAL A 632 21.08 -16.89 -18.39
N ALA A 633 22.31 -17.21 -17.97
CA ALA A 633 23.20 -16.24 -17.33
C ALA A 633 23.48 -15.03 -18.24
N ARG A 634 23.66 -15.23 -19.55
CA ARG A 634 23.83 -14.13 -20.52
C ARG A 634 22.58 -13.25 -20.60
N LEU A 635 21.39 -13.84 -20.73
CA LEU A 635 20.13 -13.09 -20.73
C LEU A 635 19.95 -12.26 -19.46
N VAL A 636 20.30 -12.82 -18.31
CA VAL A 636 20.27 -12.11 -17.02
C VAL A 636 21.27 -10.94 -17.02
N VAL A 637 22.48 -11.11 -17.58
CA VAL A 637 23.46 -10.01 -17.68
C VAL A 637 22.92 -8.87 -18.55
N GLU A 638 22.34 -9.17 -19.71
CA GLU A 638 21.73 -8.17 -20.59
C GLU A 638 20.60 -7.39 -19.89
N ASP A 639 19.74 -8.09 -19.16
CA ASP A 639 18.67 -7.48 -18.36
C ASP A 639 19.22 -6.57 -17.25
N LEU A 640 20.29 -7.01 -16.57
CA LEU A 640 20.98 -6.20 -15.56
C LEU A 640 21.62 -4.95 -16.18
N GLU A 641 22.17 -5.03 -17.37
CA GLU A 641 22.72 -3.88 -18.11
C GLU A 641 21.64 -2.88 -18.48
N LYS A 642 20.49 -3.35 -18.98
CA LYS A 642 19.32 -2.50 -19.26
C LYS A 642 18.82 -1.81 -18.00
N LEU A 643 18.76 -2.50 -16.87
CA LEU A 643 18.42 -1.89 -15.57
C LEU A 643 19.43 -0.83 -15.14
N ARG A 644 20.74 -1.09 -15.30
CA ARG A 644 21.80 -0.11 -14.99
C ARG A 644 21.73 1.12 -15.89
N ALA A 645 21.42 0.96 -17.17
CA ALA A 645 21.14 2.07 -18.08
C ALA A 645 19.91 2.88 -17.64
N GLY A 646 18.95 2.25 -16.96
CA GLY A 646 17.84 2.91 -16.26
C GLY A 646 18.19 3.50 -14.88
N ASN A 647 19.48 3.59 -14.53
CA ASN A 647 19.97 4.06 -13.24
C ASN A 647 19.44 3.26 -12.03
N VAL A 648 19.18 1.97 -12.25
CA VAL A 648 18.96 0.99 -11.17
C VAL A 648 20.30 0.38 -10.80
N HIS A 649 20.51 0.08 -9.53
CA HIS A 649 21.68 -0.66 -9.05
C HIS A 649 21.22 -2.03 -8.54
N PRO A 650 21.10 -3.05 -9.41
CA PRO A 650 20.53 -4.33 -9.03
C PRO A 650 21.37 -5.04 -7.95
N THR A 651 20.67 -5.62 -6.99
CA THR A 651 21.21 -6.43 -5.91
C THR A 651 21.29 -7.92 -6.30
N LEU A 652 21.82 -8.76 -5.40
CA LEU A 652 21.75 -10.21 -5.56
C LEU A 652 20.30 -10.71 -5.55
N GLY A 653 19.43 -10.13 -4.70
CA GLY A 653 18.00 -10.45 -4.69
C GLY A 653 17.33 -10.16 -6.03
N ASP A 654 17.67 -9.02 -6.63
CA ASP A 654 17.18 -8.66 -7.98
C ASP A 654 17.67 -9.63 -9.04
N THR A 655 18.96 -9.98 -8.99
CA THR A 655 19.54 -10.96 -9.92
C THR A 655 18.85 -12.32 -9.82
N LYS A 656 18.52 -12.77 -8.59
CA LYS A 656 17.75 -14.00 -8.35
C LYS A 656 16.35 -13.91 -8.94
N CYS A 657 15.62 -12.83 -8.68
CA CYS A 657 14.26 -12.64 -9.20
C CYS A 657 14.23 -12.74 -10.74
N ILE A 658 15.12 -12.01 -11.42
CA ILE A 658 15.23 -12.02 -12.89
C ILE A 658 15.55 -13.44 -13.39
N THR A 659 16.47 -14.13 -12.72
CA THR A 659 16.83 -15.51 -13.08
C THR A 659 15.64 -16.46 -12.92
N TYR A 660 14.87 -16.32 -11.84
CA TYR A 660 13.68 -17.15 -11.59
C TYR A 660 12.62 -16.92 -12.67
N GLY A 661 12.41 -15.67 -13.08
CA GLY A 661 11.58 -15.33 -14.23
C GLY A 661 11.97 -16.12 -15.49
N HIS A 662 13.25 -16.04 -15.90
CA HIS A 662 13.74 -16.76 -17.08
C HIS A 662 13.61 -18.29 -16.94
N LEU A 663 13.98 -18.87 -15.80
CA LEU A 663 13.86 -20.32 -15.56
C LEU A 663 12.39 -20.78 -15.69
N ILE A 664 11.46 -19.99 -15.18
CA ILE A 664 10.03 -20.30 -15.22
C ILE A 664 9.49 -20.18 -16.64
N ARG A 665 9.84 -19.10 -17.36
CA ARG A 665 9.51 -18.93 -18.79
C ARG A 665 9.99 -20.13 -19.62
N LEU A 666 11.22 -20.58 -19.42
CA LEU A 666 11.77 -21.72 -20.14
C LEU A 666 11.09 -23.03 -19.74
N SER A 667 10.76 -23.22 -18.46
CA SER A 667 10.01 -24.40 -18.01
C SER A 667 8.66 -24.48 -18.72
N ILE A 668 7.94 -23.36 -18.84
CA ILE A 668 6.69 -23.26 -19.61
C ILE A 668 6.95 -23.63 -21.06
N TRP A 669 7.97 -23.02 -21.69
CA TRP A 669 8.32 -23.31 -23.08
C TRP A 669 8.54 -24.80 -23.32
N TYR A 670 9.43 -25.46 -22.57
CA TYR A 670 9.78 -26.85 -22.83
C TYR A 670 8.68 -27.85 -22.42
N LEU A 671 7.87 -27.53 -21.40
CA LEU A 671 6.83 -28.45 -20.93
C LEU A 671 5.53 -28.37 -21.74
N ARG A 672 5.25 -27.26 -22.44
CA ARG A 672 3.95 -27.01 -23.12
C ARG A 672 3.49 -28.13 -24.05
N LYS A 673 4.39 -28.70 -24.86
CA LYS A 673 4.05 -29.72 -25.87
C LYS A 673 3.63 -31.06 -25.26
N GLN A 674 4.04 -31.32 -24.03
CA GLN A 674 3.78 -32.57 -23.30
C GLN A 674 2.98 -32.32 -22.01
N TRP A 675 2.35 -31.14 -21.89
CA TRP A 675 1.59 -30.79 -20.70
C TRP A 675 0.25 -31.52 -20.68
N LYS A 676 -0.05 -32.15 -19.55
CA LYS A 676 -1.32 -32.86 -19.34
C LYS A 676 -2.12 -32.06 -18.32
N LYS A 677 -3.25 -31.47 -18.73
CA LYS A 677 -4.07 -30.61 -17.85
C LYS A 677 -4.80 -31.37 -16.75
N ARG A 678 -5.08 -32.67 -16.95
CA ARG A 678 -5.94 -33.49 -16.06
C ARG A 678 -5.19 -34.26 -14.96
N VAL A 679 -3.89 -34.04 -14.79
CA VAL A 679 -3.13 -34.61 -13.66
C VAL A 679 -3.32 -33.76 -12.40
N ASP A 680 -3.08 -34.37 -11.26
CA ASP A 680 -3.14 -33.73 -9.95
C ASP A 680 -2.16 -32.54 -9.82
N THR A 681 -2.54 -31.54 -9.01
CA THR A 681 -1.80 -30.29 -8.81
C THR A 681 -0.40 -30.54 -8.27
N GLU A 682 -0.22 -31.46 -7.32
CA GLU A 682 1.09 -31.76 -6.74
C GLU A 682 2.03 -32.38 -7.79
N GLN A 683 1.49 -33.26 -8.65
CA GLN A 683 2.25 -33.85 -9.74
C GLN A 683 2.67 -32.80 -10.78
N LYS A 684 1.79 -31.83 -11.08
CA LYS A 684 2.11 -30.70 -11.98
C LYS A 684 3.24 -29.85 -11.41
N ILE A 685 3.16 -29.47 -10.14
CA ILE A 685 4.22 -28.72 -9.44
C ILE A 685 5.54 -29.51 -9.47
N SER A 686 5.49 -30.80 -9.14
CA SER A 686 6.65 -31.70 -9.18
C SER A 686 7.28 -31.78 -10.57
N LYS A 687 6.47 -31.80 -11.64
CA LYS A 687 6.97 -31.82 -13.03
C LYS A 687 7.74 -30.55 -13.38
N VAL A 688 7.25 -29.39 -12.97
CA VAL A 688 7.96 -28.10 -13.14
C VAL A 688 9.27 -28.12 -12.35
N ALA A 689 9.21 -28.50 -11.07
CA ALA A 689 10.38 -28.57 -10.19
C ALA A 689 11.47 -29.49 -10.76
N LYS A 690 11.10 -30.71 -11.19
CA LYS A 690 12.02 -31.69 -11.81
C LYS A 690 12.66 -31.16 -13.08
N TRP A 691 11.90 -30.44 -13.92
CA TRP A 691 12.47 -29.82 -15.12
C TRP A 691 13.52 -28.78 -14.76
N ILE A 692 13.22 -27.87 -13.82
CA ILE A 692 14.15 -26.82 -13.40
C ILE A 692 15.41 -27.42 -12.77
N GLN A 693 15.25 -28.44 -11.91
CA GLN A 693 16.36 -29.15 -11.31
C GLN A 693 17.26 -29.81 -12.37
N LYS A 694 16.66 -30.50 -13.36
CA LYS A 694 17.40 -31.12 -14.47
C LYS A 694 18.10 -30.09 -15.34
N PHE A 695 17.50 -28.91 -15.53
CA PHE A 695 18.11 -27.81 -16.28
C PHE A 695 19.30 -27.18 -15.56
N GLY A 696 19.34 -27.26 -14.22
CA GLY A 696 20.43 -26.75 -13.36
C GLY A 696 20.00 -25.68 -12.34
N GLY A 697 18.82 -25.09 -12.53
CA GLY A 697 18.24 -24.09 -11.62
C GLY A 697 19.14 -22.88 -11.34
N TRP A 698 18.94 -22.24 -10.18
CA TRP A 698 19.69 -21.05 -9.76
C TRP A 698 21.19 -21.30 -9.61
N LEU A 699 21.58 -22.42 -8.98
CA LEU A 699 22.97 -22.68 -8.60
C LEU A 699 23.89 -22.76 -9.82
N GLU A 700 23.45 -23.41 -10.90
CA GLU A 700 24.24 -23.47 -12.13
C GLU A 700 24.29 -22.11 -12.83
N VAL A 701 23.17 -21.39 -12.93
CA VAL A 701 23.16 -20.03 -13.52
C VAL A 701 24.09 -19.09 -12.74
N GLU A 702 24.08 -19.15 -11.40
CA GLU A 702 24.92 -18.33 -10.54
C GLU A 702 26.43 -18.58 -10.79
N LYS A 703 26.83 -19.83 -11.07
CA LYS A 703 28.23 -20.14 -11.41
C LYS A 703 28.68 -19.39 -12.67
N TYR A 704 27.85 -19.36 -13.72
CA TYR A 704 28.17 -18.64 -14.94
C TYR A 704 28.14 -17.11 -14.76
N LEU A 705 27.20 -16.59 -13.95
CA LEU A 705 27.17 -15.17 -13.59
C LEU A 705 28.44 -14.72 -12.86
N LYS A 706 28.98 -15.56 -11.95
CA LYS A 706 30.25 -15.28 -11.26
C LYS A 706 31.44 -15.29 -12.23
N LYS A 707 31.48 -16.23 -13.17
CA LYS A 707 32.53 -16.28 -14.21
C LYS A 707 32.52 -15.04 -15.11
N SER A 708 31.34 -14.56 -15.51
CA SER A 708 31.18 -13.35 -16.32
C SER A 708 31.68 -12.08 -15.61
N LYS A 709 31.48 -11.96 -14.29
CA LYS A 709 32.03 -10.84 -13.49
C LYS A 709 33.55 -10.78 -13.49
N HIS A 710 34.24 -11.91 -13.63
CA HIS A 710 35.71 -11.94 -13.69
C HIS A 710 36.27 -11.54 -15.06
N LEU A 711 35.49 -11.59 -16.14
CA LEU A 711 35.91 -11.08 -17.45
C LEU A 711 35.87 -9.55 -17.57
N HIS A 712 35.06 -8.85 -16.76
CA HIS A 712 34.95 -7.39 -16.80
C HIS A 712 36.01 -6.63 -15.96
N LEU A 713 37.02 -7.32 -15.41
CA LEU A 713 38.11 -6.69 -14.65
C LEU A 713 39.28 -6.19 -15.52
N TYR A 714 39.23 -6.35 -16.85
CA TYR A 714 40.27 -5.87 -17.76
C TYR A 714 39.65 -5.09 -18.94
N GLY A 715 39.50 -3.77 -18.78
CA GLY A 715 39.18 -2.84 -19.87
C GLY A 715 38.79 -1.45 -19.34
N PRO A 716 39.42 -0.34 -19.80
CA PRO A 716 39.28 0.97 -19.18
C PRO A 716 37.93 1.66 -19.49
N LEU A 717 37.55 2.52 -18.54
CA LEU A 717 36.42 3.45 -18.56
C LEU A 717 36.62 4.59 -19.57
N PHE A 718 35.48 5.10 -20.06
CA PHE A 718 35.24 6.30 -20.89
C PHE A 718 35.40 6.15 -22.40
N GLU A 719 34.26 6.05 -23.09
CA GLU A 719 33.85 6.95 -24.18
C GLU A 719 32.38 6.65 -24.56
N THR A 720 31.55 7.68 -24.64
CA THR A 720 30.21 7.62 -25.26
C THR A 720 30.34 7.84 -26.76
N PRO A 721 29.76 6.98 -27.59
CA PRO A 721 29.26 7.40 -28.89
C PRO A 721 27.73 7.26 -28.97
N ASP A 722 27.08 8.39 -29.24
CA ASP A 722 25.81 8.46 -29.98
C ASP A 722 25.98 7.68 -31.30
N ASN A 723 25.58 6.41 -31.32
CA ASN A 723 25.19 5.65 -32.51
C ASN A 723 24.79 4.23 -32.10
N GLN A 724 23.54 4.03 -31.69
CA GLN A 724 22.95 2.70 -31.70
C GLN A 724 22.72 2.28 -33.16
N LYS A 725 23.66 1.54 -33.75
CA LYS A 725 23.32 0.61 -34.83
C LYS A 725 22.36 -0.42 -34.24
N GLU A 726 21.11 -0.40 -34.67
CA GLU A 726 20.14 -1.46 -34.41
C GLU A 726 20.75 -2.80 -34.85
N SER A 727 21.18 -3.62 -33.89
CA SER A 727 21.32 -5.05 -34.10
C SER A 727 19.94 -5.58 -34.45
N ARG A 728 19.71 -5.91 -35.73
CA ARG A 728 18.52 -6.64 -36.18
C ARG A 728 18.55 -8.02 -35.52
N ALA A 729 17.94 -8.16 -34.36
CA ALA A 729 17.63 -9.48 -33.81
C ALA A 729 16.82 -10.25 -34.86
N GLU A 730 17.29 -11.44 -35.24
CA GLU A 730 16.54 -12.31 -36.14
C GLU A 730 15.33 -12.88 -35.40
N TYR A 731 14.18 -12.22 -35.57
CA TYR A 731 12.89 -12.76 -35.16
C TYR A 731 12.57 -13.94 -36.07
N ALA A 732 12.54 -15.15 -35.51
CA ALA A 732 12.02 -16.30 -36.23
C ALA A 732 10.54 -16.44 -35.91
N ASP A 733 9.73 -16.65 -36.94
CA ASP A 733 8.32 -17.03 -36.82
C ASP A 733 8.20 -18.45 -36.24
N LEU A 734 8.53 -18.59 -34.96
CA LEU A 734 8.25 -19.80 -34.20
C LEU A 734 6.81 -19.71 -33.70
N SER A 735 5.89 -20.27 -34.48
CA SER A 735 4.55 -20.63 -34.01
C SER A 735 4.68 -21.38 -32.67
N PHE A 736 4.02 -20.87 -31.63
CA PHE A 736 4.08 -21.43 -30.28
C PHE A 736 3.68 -22.90 -30.20
#